data_AF-A0A9Q0V875-F1
#
_entry.id   AF-A0A9Q0V875-F1
#
_cell.length_a   1.000
_cell.length_b   1.000
_cell.length_c   1.000
_cell.angle_alpha   90.00
_cell.angle_beta   90.00
_cell.angle_gamma   90.00
#
_symmetry.space_group_name_H-M   'P 1'
#
loop_
_entity.id
_entity.type
_entity.pdbx_description
1 polymer ?
#
loop_
_entity_poly.entity_id
_entity_poly.type
_entity_poly.pdbx_seq_one_letter_code
_entity_poly.pdbx_strand_id
1 'polypeptide(L)'
;MAMIRHSFDEDVNQVLFEGNSYVKKVILNRPQKLNCLNHHMVSEMTKKLKAYEIDPGVKVVVLKGNGKAFCAGGDVVELYICTVAGHWSYAASSYKKNLFLDYVVATYGKPVVALIHGIVMGSGAGLSMHAAFKIVTENTVFAMPETSIGHFVDVGASYFLSRLPGFLGEYLGLTGAKIRGPDMVACGLATHFVLSKDLHLVESALDEVTSSDTSKISKVIRIYEHKPNVKQDGVYSRLEIINRCFSRKTVEEILSSLESEAGNRAEKWILEAIKSMKAASPISLKISLKSIREGRTQSLDQCLARDYNICCHIMRRTVSTDYFEGTRAMLLDKENTPPKWEPARLEVVSDEMVGRYFSRVDEDDWESLQLPPRSNSSQQKQTPLTNKQKREWKQWRRKDSNREQPQGSEKWPGWPGDNVFRLIVPVSKVGSIIGRKGELVKKMCDETRARIRILEGPLGISDRIVLISGKEEPQTPLSPAMDAVMRVFKRVSGLSPGEGDNTSSAAAAGTAFCSIRLLVASSQAINLIGKQGSIIKSIQENTGAAVHVMAEDELPSYATSDERIVEIHGEAMKVFKALEAVIGQLRKFLVDHSIIPIFEKNYNATISQERPADARPDIAQSSLHSAYVPTISSGIVSDYSLSLKRDPSIYEHETQFEHKISQPGLSLYGQDPGIVGFRSTGLGRASAPIVTQVTQTMQVPLSYAEDIIGVAGSNIAYIRRTSRAILSIQESRGLPDEITVEIKGTSAQVQVAQQLIQEFISNHKEPASSVYGKIDSGLSAYSQMAETGYPSSSFTSHLGGYGSSSMGGYGSPGAGGYSNYRF
;
A
#
# COMPACT_ATOMS: atom_id res chain seq x y z
N MET A 1 29.16 -22.04 21.17
CA MET A 1 29.34 -20.60 21.44
C MET A 1 30.58 -20.10 20.72
N ALA A 2 30.43 -19.31 19.67
CA ALA A 2 31.50 -18.50 19.08
C ALA A 2 31.04 -17.04 19.09
N MET A 3 31.96 -16.07 19.23
CA MET A 3 31.59 -14.68 19.48
C MET A 3 30.87 -14.03 18.29
N ILE A 4 29.59 -13.68 18.46
CA ILE A 4 28.91 -12.74 17.58
C ILE A 4 29.42 -11.34 17.91
N ARG A 5 30.54 -10.94 17.32
CA ARG A 5 30.93 -9.54 17.17
C ARG A 5 30.06 -8.92 16.06
N HIS A 6 28.80 -8.63 16.36
CA HIS A 6 28.11 -7.59 15.61
C HIS A 6 28.69 -6.25 16.07
N SER A 7 29.29 -5.50 15.15
CA SER A 7 29.40 -4.06 15.34
C SER A 7 27.98 -3.50 15.37
N PHE A 8 27.66 -2.81 16.47
CA PHE A 8 26.70 -1.73 16.37
C PHE A 8 27.44 -0.63 15.63
N ASP A 9 27.28 -0.59 14.30
CA ASP A 9 27.98 0.38 13.46
C ASP A 9 27.61 1.80 13.91
N GLU A 10 28.57 2.51 14.51
CA GLU A 10 28.55 3.95 14.79
C GLU A 10 28.68 4.77 13.48
N ASP A 11 28.00 4.31 12.44
CA ASP A 11 27.91 4.94 11.13
C ASP A 11 27.04 6.20 11.30
N VAL A 12 27.70 7.32 11.62
CA VAL A 12 27.06 8.58 12.08
C VAL A 12 26.05 9.15 11.06
N ASN A 13 26.09 8.67 9.82
CA ASN A 13 25.35 9.20 8.67
C ASN A 13 24.45 8.15 7.97
N GLN A 14 23.80 7.25 8.71
CA GLN A 14 22.88 6.21 8.17
C GLN A 14 21.71 6.78 7.33
N VAL A 15 21.33 8.04 7.52
CA VAL A 15 20.41 8.80 6.66
C VAL A 15 20.97 10.20 6.45
N LEU A 16 21.10 10.65 5.20
CA LEU A 16 21.49 12.02 4.87
C LEU A 16 20.24 12.89 4.65
N PHE A 17 20.35 14.16 5.01
CA PHE A 17 19.28 15.14 4.93
C PHE A 17 19.78 16.39 4.20
N GLU A 18 19.40 16.51 2.92
CA GLU A 18 19.94 17.50 1.99
C GLU A 18 18.84 18.37 1.37
N GLY A 19 19.23 19.30 0.49
CA GLY A 19 18.31 20.09 -0.34
C GLY A 19 18.11 21.54 0.11
N ASN A 20 17.58 22.35 -0.80
CA ASN A 20 17.44 23.80 -0.69
C ASN A 20 16.24 24.24 0.17
N SER A 21 15.84 25.51 0.09
CA SER A 21 14.74 26.08 0.88
C SER A 21 13.36 25.48 0.57
N TYR A 22 13.15 24.96 -0.63
CA TYR A 22 11.87 24.43 -1.12
C TYR A 22 11.83 22.90 -1.18
N VAL A 23 12.97 22.27 -1.43
CA VAL A 23 13.05 20.83 -1.72
C VAL A 23 13.97 20.18 -0.71
N LYS A 24 13.47 19.17 0.01
CA LYS A 24 14.25 18.43 1.02
C LYS A 24 14.41 16.97 0.62
N LYS A 25 15.65 16.50 0.61
CA LYS A 25 16.00 15.11 0.30
C LYS A 25 16.21 14.32 1.59
N VAL A 26 15.68 13.11 1.63
CA VAL A 26 15.92 12.10 2.67
C VAL A 26 16.57 10.92 1.97
N ILE A 27 17.84 10.69 2.25
CA ILE A 27 18.68 9.75 1.52
C ILE A 27 19.08 8.60 2.44
N LEU A 28 18.57 7.41 2.17
CA LEU A 28 18.94 6.21 2.90
C LEU A 28 20.39 5.85 2.57
N ASN A 29 21.24 5.76 3.58
CA ASN A 29 22.69 5.71 3.42
C ASN A 29 23.31 4.60 4.30
N ARG A 30 22.85 3.36 4.08
CA ARG A 30 23.49 2.12 4.52
C ARG A 30 23.71 1.19 3.31
N PRO A 31 24.42 1.62 2.24
CA PRO A 31 24.54 0.84 1.00
C PRO A 31 25.18 -0.55 1.23
N GLN A 32 26.04 -0.69 2.24
CA GLN A 32 26.62 -1.96 2.69
C GLN A 32 25.60 -2.97 3.22
N LYS A 33 24.44 -2.48 3.72
CA LYS A 33 23.27 -3.25 4.16
C LYS A 33 22.07 -3.07 3.22
N LEU A 34 22.29 -2.71 1.95
CA LEU A 34 21.24 -2.46 0.94
C LEU A 34 20.14 -1.49 1.42
N ASN A 35 20.51 -0.51 2.25
CA ASN A 35 19.65 0.50 2.85
C ASN A 35 18.49 -0.03 3.73
N CYS A 36 18.61 -1.25 4.29
CA CYS A 36 17.61 -1.78 5.20
C CYS A 36 17.37 -0.86 6.42
N LEU A 37 16.10 -0.60 6.73
CA LEU A 37 15.66 0.33 7.79
C LEU A 37 15.87 -0.26 9.19
N ASN A 38 16.56 0.48 10.05
CA ASN A 38 16.70 0.15 11.46
C ASN A 38 16.04 1.18 12.38
N HIS A 39 16.07 0.94 13.70
CA HIS A 39 15.41 1.80 14.69
C HIS A 39 15.90 3.27 14.64
N HIS A 40 17.19 3.46 14.36
CA HIS A 40 17.83 4.78 14.26
C HIS A 40 17.35 5.55 13.02
N MET A 41 17.47 4.94 11.82
CA MET A 41 16.99 5.53 10.56
C MET A 41 15.52 5.95 10.67
N VAL A 42 14.66 5.04 11.14
CA VAL A 42 13.21 5.28 11.28
C VAL A 42 12.93 6.45 12.23
N SER A 43 13.69 6.58 13.32
CA SER A 43 13.52 7.65 14.30
C SER A 43 13.94 9.02 13.75
N GLU A 44 15.13 9.14 13.15
CA GLU A 44 15.59 10.42 12.57
C GLU A 44 14.77 10.83 11.34
N MET A 45 14.37 9.89 10.47
CA MET A 45 13.46 10.18 9.36
C MET A 45 12.12 10.71 9.87
N THR A 46 11.51 10.06 10.88
CA THR A 46 10.24 10.50 11.46
C THR A 46 10.34 11.93 12.04
N LYS A 47 11.45 12.23 12.73
CA LYS A 47 11.75 13.54 13.32
C LYS A 47 11.92 14.63 12.26
N LYS A 48 12.72 14.36 11.23
CA LYS A 48 13.01 15.30 10.13
C LYS A 48 11.80 15.54 9.24
N LEU A 49 11.03 14.49 8.91
CA LEU A 49 9.78 14.62 8.16
C LEU A 49 8.77 15.49 8.93
N LYS A 50 8.53 15.25 10.23
CA LYS A 50 7.66 16.13 11.04
C LYS A 50 8.08 17.60 10.99
N ALA A 51 9.39 17.90 11.04
CA ALA A 51 9.90 19.27 10.94
C ALA A 51 9.70 19.86 9.52
N TYR A 52 10.02 19.10 8.46
CA TYR A 52 9.82 19.51 7.07
C TYR A 52 8.35 19.67 6.68
N GLU A 53 7.43 19.03 7.38
CA GLU A 53 5.98 19.15 7.14
C GLU A 53 5.44 20.49 7.65
N ILE A 54 5.90 20.97 8.82
CA ILE A 54 5.46 22.24 9.41
C ILE A 54 6.18 23.48 8.86
N ASP A 55 7.41 23.33 8.33
CA ASP A 55 8.18 24.42 7.72
C ASP A 55 7.46 24.97 6.46
N PRO A 56 6.98 26.24 6.44
CA PRO A 56 6.26 26.78 5.29
C PRO A 56 7.15 27.01 4.06
N GLY A 57 8.48 27.03 4.20
CA GLY A 57 9.44 27.09 3.10
C GLY A 57 9.42 25.81 2.26
N VAL A 58 9.53 24.65 2.91
CA VAL A 58 9.56 23.34 2.25
C VAL A 58 8.25 23.07 1.50
N LYS A 59 8.36 22.69 0.22
CA LYS A 59 7.28 22.43 -0.72
C LYS A 59 7.17 20.96 -1.13
N VAL A 60 8.31 20.27 -1.25
CA VAL A 60 8.42 18.88 -1.73
C VAL A 60 9.45 18.13 -0.88
N VAL A 61 9.18 16.85 -0.60
CA VAL A 61 10.18 15.92 -0.04
C VAL A 61 10.52 14.85 -1.07
N VAL A 62 11.81 14.57 -1.24
CA VAL A 62 12.34 13.51 -2.11
C VAL A 62 12.92 12.40 -1.24
N LEU A 63 12.48 11.15 -1.44
CA LEU A 63 13.05 9.96 -0.82
C LEU A 63 13.92 9.23 -1.86
N LYS A 64 15.16 8.88 -1.51
CA LYS A 64 16.07 8.09 -2.36
C LYS A 64 16.96 7.19 -1.51
N GLY A 65 17.53 6.14 -2.12
CA GLY A 65 18.58 5.32 -1.50
C GLY A 65 19.94 5.58 -2.17
N ASN A 66 21.03 5.44 -1.43
CA ASN A 66 22.39 5.48 -1.95
C ASN A 66 22.85 4.07 -2.42
N GLY A 67 23.64 3.99 -3.49
CA GLY A 67 24.17 2.74 -4.02
C GLY A 67 23.14 1.88 -4.78
N LYS A 68 23.21 0.55 -4.58
CA LYS A 68 22.53 -0.45 -5.44
C LYS A 68 21.05 -0.73 -5.10
N ALA A 69 20.51 -0.08 -4.08
CA ALA A 69 19.16 -0.34 -3.58
C ALA A 69 18.48 0.95 -3.13
N PHE A 70 17.17 1.02 -3.28
CA PHE A 70 16.36 2.02 -2.59
C PHE A 70 16.33 1.64 -1.11
N CYS A 71 15.74 0.47 -0.81
CA CYS A 71 15.73 -0.15 0.52
C CYS A 71 15.29 -1.62 0.40
N ALA A 72 16.10 -2.56 0.89
CA ALA A 72 15.82 -3.99 0.80
C ALA A 72 14.96 -4.58 1.95
N GLY A 73 14.41 -3.75 2.84
CA GLY A 73 13.51 -4.18 3.93
C GLY A 73 13.80 -3.50 5.26
N GLY A 74 13.30 -4.07 6.34
CA GLY A 74 13.79 -3.75 7.69
C GLY A 74 15.11 -4.47 7.99
N ASP A 75 15.85 -4.02 9.00
CA ASP A 75 17.00 -4.73 9.56
C ASP A 75 16.50 -5.90 10.44
N VAL A 76 15.95 -6.93 9.79
CA VAL A 76 15.30 -8.10 10.44
C VAL A 76 16.26 -8.82 11.39
N VAL A 77 17.56 -8.78 11.11
CA VAL A 77 18.63 -9.31 11.98
C VAL A 77 18.72 -8.52 13.29
N GLU A 78 18.73 -7.18 13.23
CA GLU A 78 18.69 -6.32 14.42
C GLU A 78 17.44 -6.60 15.25
N LEU A 79 16.27 -6.70 14.60
CA LEU A 79 14.99 -6.98 15.27
C LEU A 79 14.98 -8.36 15.95
N TYR A 80 15.46 -9.41 15.26
CA TYR A 80 15.60 -10.75 15.82
C TYR A 80 16.52 -10.78 17.05
N ILE A 81 17.69 -10.13 16.97
CA ILE A 81 18.66 -10.09 18.08
C ILE A 81 18.04 -9.40 19.29
N CYS A 82 17.40 -8.24 19.10
CA CYS A 82 16.72 -7.54 20.18
C CYS A 82 15.54 -8.32 20.78
N THR A 83 14.83 -9.11 19.97
CA THR A 83 13.71 -9.95 20.44
C THR A 83 14.18 -11.20 21.20
N VAL A 84 15.34 -11.77 20.85
CA VAL A 84 15.92 -12.94 21.52
C VAL A 84 16.69 -12.55 22.79
N ALA A 85 17.30 -11.36 22.83
CA ALA A 85 18.04 -10.85 23.99
C ALA A 85 17.19 -9.99 24.96
N GLY A 86 15.95 -9.67 24.60
CA GLY A 86 15.08 -8.75 25.35
C GLY A 86 13.62 -9.20 25.38
N HIS A 87 12.72 -8.30 25.79
CA HIS A 87 11.28 -8.57 25.80
C HIS A 87 10.65 -8.28 24.44
N TRP A 88 9.67 -9.09 24.04
CA TRP A 88 9.00 -9.00 22.73
C TRP A 88 8.41 -7.60 22.45
N SER A 89 8.01 -6.86 23.49
CA SER A 89 7.45 -5.52 23.37
C SER A 89 8.45 -4.48 22.85
N TYR A 90 9.76 -4.68 22.99
CA TYR A 90 10.78 -3.80 22.38
C TYR A 90 10.76 -3.91 20.85
N ALA A 91 10.62 -5.14 20.33
CA ALA A 91 10.52 -5.39 18.90
C ALA A 91 9.20 -4.84 18.35
N ALA A 92 8.08 -5.11 19.03
CA ALA A 92 6.79 -4.52 18.70
C ALA A 92 6.82 -2.97 18.75
N SER A 93 7.53 -2.36 19.72
CA SER A 93 7.68 -0.90 19.80
C SER A 93 8.55 -0.33 18.67
N SER A 94 9.63 -1.02 18.28
CA SER A 94 10.46 -0.63 17.13
C SER A 94 9.65 -0.72 15.83
N TYR A 95 8.80 -1.74 15.71
CA TYR A 95 7.87 -1.91 14.61
C TYR A 95 6.74 -0.86 14.60
N LYS A 96 6.20 -0.49 15.78
CA LYS A 96 5.25 0.63 15.97
C LYS A 96 5.80 1.93 15.36
N LYS A 97 7.11 2.18 15.52
CA LYS A 97 7.79 3.33 14.89
C LYS A 97 7.87 3.22 13.36
N ASN A 98 8.09 2.03 12.78
CA ASN A 98 8.13 1.87 11.33
C ASN A 98 6.75 2.13 10.70
N LEU A 99 5.71 1.47 11.22
CA LEU A 99 4.33 1.68 10.74
C LEU A 99 3.88 3.13 10.89
N PHE A 100 4.36 3.83 11.93
CA PHE A 100 4.15 5.26 12.09
C PHE A 100 4.86 6.09 10.99
N LEU A 101 6.07 5.73 10.59
CA LEU A 101 6.79 6.37 9.48
C LEU A 101 6.07 6.12 8.14
N ASP A 102 5.64 4.89 7.88
CA ASP A 102 4.84 4.53 6.69
C ASP A 102 3.55 5.38 6.63
N TYR A 103 2.84 5.50 7.76
CA TYR A 103 1.67 6.37 7.89
C TYR A 103 1.99 7.85 7.66
N VAL A 104 3.09 8.37 8.22
CA VAL A 104 3.54 9.76 8.00
C VAL A 104 3.77 10.05 6.53
N VAL A 105 4.43 9.16 5.79
CA VAL A 105 4.66 9.34 4.35
C VAL A 105 3.35 9.25 3.56
N ALA A 106 2.46 8.32 3.91
CA ALA A 106 1.19 8.13 3.23
C ALA A 106 0.16 9.26 3.44
N THR A 107 0.23 9.96 4.58
CA THR A 107 -0.72 11.03 4.97
C THR A 107 -0.06 12.40 5.09
N TYR A 108 1.11 12.56 4.46
CA TYR A 108 1.99 13.72 4.59
C TYR A 108 1.34 15.02 4.12
N GLY A 109 1.62 16.13 4.79
CA GLY A 109 1.12 17.47 4.45
C GLY A 109 1.52 18.01 3.06
N LYS A 110 2.44 17.34 2.35
CA LYS A 110 3.10 17.84 1.13
C LYS A 110 3.35 16.69 0.14
N PRO A 111 3.61 16.99 -1.15
CA PRO A 111 4.06 15.98 -2.09
C PRO A 111 5.35 15.28 -1.65
N VAL A 112 5.31 13.95 -1.60
CA VAL A 112 6.48 13.08 -1.45
C VAL A 112 6.79 12.41 -2.79
N VAL A 113 8.04 12.47 -3.21
CA VAL A 113 8.57 11.87 -4.44
C VAL A 113 9.57 10.77 -4.06
N ALA A 114 9.25 9.51 -4.32
CA ALA A 114 10.17 8.40 -4.15
C ALA A 114 10.93 8.13 -5.46
N LEU A 115 12.26 8.24 -5.43
CA LEU A 115 13.18 7.85 -6.50
C LEU A 115 13.65 6.41 -6.23
N ILE A 116 12.84 5.45 -6.69
CA ILE A 116 12.93 4.04 -6.31
C ILE A 116 13.90 3.30 -7.25
N HIS A 117 15.19 3.64 -7.18
CA HIS A 117 16.23 2.98 -7.98
C HIS A 117 16.74 1.70 -7.30
N GLY A 118 16.89 0.61 -8.05
CA GLY A 118 17.41 -0.65 -7.52
C GLY A 118 16.41 -1.46 -6.69
N ILE A 119 16.90 -2.22 -5.72
CA ILE A 119 16.07 -3.11 -4.88
C ILE A 119 15.11 -2.30 -3.98
N VAL A 120 13.83 -2.71 -3.96
CA VAL A 120 12.78 -2.22 -3.07
C VAL A 120 11.96 -3.39 -2.51
N MET A 121 12.05 -3.69 -1.21
CA MET A 121 11.38 -4.85 -0.59
C MET A 121 10.91 -4.53 0.83
N GLY A 122 9.90 -5.25 1.34
CA GLY A 122 9.41 -5.16 2.73
C GLY A 122 9.15 -3.72 3.20
N SER A 123 9.76 -3.31 4.31
CA SER A 123 9.69 -1.93 4.84
C SER A 123 10.15 -0.84 3.85
N GLY A 124 10.98 -1.17 2.86
CA GLY A 124 11.31 -0.29 1.74
C GLY A 124 10.15 -0.06 0.78
N ALA A 125 9.25 -1.04 0.65
CA ALA A 125 7.97 -0.87 -0.04
C ALA A 125 7.00 -0.02 0.79
N GLY A 126 6.82 -0.26 2.09
CA GLY A 126 5.98 0.60 2.96
C GLY A 126 6.33 2.09 2.84
N LEU A 127 7.63 2.39 3.00
CA LEU A 127 8.21 3.73 2.89
C LEU A 127 7.98 4.42 1.53
N SER A 128 7.80 3.68 0.43
CA SER A 128 7.78 4.22 -0.93
C SER A 128 6.46 4.05 -1.67
N MET A 129 5.74 2.96 -1.47
CA MET A 129 4.43 2.70 -2.09
C MET A 129 3.38 3.73 -1.60
N HIS A 130 3.56 4.24 -0.38
CA HIS A 130 2.86 5.38 0.20
C HIS A 130 2.94 6.70 -0.62
N ALA A 131 4.03 6.92 -1.35
CA ALA A 131 4.35 8.24 -1.91
C ALA A 131 3.43 8.68 -3.05
N ALA A 132 3.18 10.00 -3.15
CA ALA A 132 2.38 10.61 -4.20
C ALA A 132 3.00 10.41 -5.59
N PHE A 133 4.33 10.51 -5.69
CA PHE A 133 5.09 10.17 -6.88
C PHE A 133 6.02 9.00 -6.59
N LYS A 134 5.94 7.99 -7.43
CA LYS A 134 6.77 6.76 -7.40
C LYS A 134 7.44 6.62 -8.74
N ILE A 135 8.72 6.98 -8.79
CA ILE A 135 9.55 6.99 -10.00
C ILE A 135 10.44 5.76 -9.95
N VAL A 136 10.33 4.89 -10.96
CA VAL A 136 11.07 3.63 -11.07
C VAL A 136 11.93 3.62 -12.33
N THR A 137 12.97 2.80 -12.34
CA THR A 137 13.91 2.65 -13.47
C THR A 137 14.00 1.19 -13.92
N GLU A 138 14.70 0.95 -15.03
CA GLU A 138 15.02 -0.39 -15.54
C GLU A 138 15.71 -1.30 -14.50
N ASN A 139 16.45 -0.71 -13.55
CA ASN A 139 17.14 -1.40 -12.47
C ASN A 139 16.25 -1.65 -11.23
N THR A 140 15.04 -1.09 -11.16
CA THR A 140 14.16 -1.31 -10.01
C THR A 140 13.72 -2.77 -9.94
N VAL A 141 13.80 -3.37 -8.76
CA VAL A 141 13.32 -4.74 -8.47
C VAL A 141 12.49 -4.72 -7.19
N PHE A 142 11.19 -4.94 -7.35
CA PHE A 142 10.22 -5.03 -6.25
C PHE A 142 9.91 -6.49 -5.88
N ALA A 143 9.79 -6.78 -4.58
CA ALA A 143 9.15 -8.00 -4.07
C ALA A 143 8.65 -7.83 -2.62
N MET A 144 7.73 -8.70 -2.20
CA MET A 144 7.31 -8.88 -0.81
C MET A 144 7.65 -10.33 -0.37
N PRO A 145 8.90 -10.61 0.04
CA PRO A 145 9.39 -11.97 0.30
C PRO A 145 9.07 -12.53 1.70
N GLU A 146 8.27 -11.84 2.51
CA GLU A 146 8.15 -12.04 3.96
C GLU A 146 7.74 -13.48 4.35
N THR A 147 6.91 -14.13 3.53
CA THR A 147 6.45 -15.52 3.76
C THR A 147 7.60 -16.54 3.77
N SER A 148 8.72 -16.23 3.11
CA SER A 148 9.93 -17.07 3.09
C SER A 148 10.80 -16.97 4.35
N ILE A 149 10.58 -15.96 5.20
CA ILE A 149 11.27 -15.78 6.49
C ILE A 149 10.34 -16.02 7.69
N GLY A 150 9.14 -16.56 7.47
CA GLY A 150 8.16 -16.79 8.53
C GLY A 150 7.42 -15.53 8.99
N HIS A 151 7.38 -14.48 8.15
CA HIS A 151 6.63 -13.26 8.38
C HIS A 151 5.51 -13.10 7.35
N PHE A 152 4.57 -12.19 7.59
CA PHE A 152 3.46 -11.88 6.68
C PHE A 152 3.77 -10.62 5.86
N VAL A 153 3.02 -10.40 4.77
CA VAL A 153 3.12 -9.14 4.01
C VAL A 153 2.49 -8.00 4.82
N ASP A 154 3.32 -7.03 5.16
CA ASP A 154 3.08 -6.08 6.23
C ASP A 154 3.36 -4.64 5.78
N VAL A 155 3.62 -3.69 6.70
CA VAL A 155 3.88 -2.27 6.37
C VAL A 155 2.87 -1.63 5.42
N GLY A 156 1.58 -2.01 5.54
CA GLY A 156 0.53 -1.53 4.65
C GLY A 156 0.54 -2.17 3.25
N ALA A 157 1.32 -3.23 3.01
CA ALA A 157 1.28 -4.01 1.77
C ALA A 157 -0.10 -4.62 1.54
N SER A 158 -0.82 -5.00 2.60
CA SER A 158 -2.23 -5.39 2.48
C SER A 158 -3.13 -4.30 1.88
N TYR A 159 -2.75 -3.02 1.99
CA TYR A 159 -3.50 -1.91 1.39
C TYR A 159 -3.15 -1.73 -0.09
N PHE A 160 -1.86 -1.73 -0.47
CA PHE A 160 -1.47 -1.49 -1.87
C PHE A 160 -1.56 -2.74 -2.76
N LEU A 161 -1.18 -3.93 -2.27
CA LEU A 161 -1.29 -5.19 -3.03
C LEU A 161 -2.75 -5.49 -3.38
N SER A 162 -3.67 -5.27 -2.43
CA SER A 162 -5.10 -5.53 -2.60
C SER A 162 -5.81 -4.63 -3.63
N ARG A 163 -5.10 -3.61 -4.13
CA ARG A 163 -5.58 -2.62 -5.11
C ARG A 163 -4.90 -2.78 -6.48
N LEU A 164 -3.99 -3.76 -6.62
CA LEU A 164 -3.45 -4.17 -7.92
C LEU A 164 -4.50 -4.93 -8.74
N PRO A 165 -4.35 -5.00 -10.08
CA PRO A 165 -5.31 -5.68 -10.95
C PRO A 165 -5.62 -7.13 -10.54
N GLY A 166 -6.91 -7.43 -10.36
CA GLY A 166 -7.45 -8.78 -10.14
C GLY A 166 -6.98 -9.46 -8.85
N PHE A 167 -6.04 -10.40 -8.99
CA PHE A 167 -5.40 -11.15 -7.90
C PHE A 167 -3.87 -11.10 -7.98
N LEU A 168 -3.32 -10.09 -8.67
CA LEU A 168 -1.87 -9.86 -8.73
C LEU A 168 -1.26 -9.59 -7.35
N GLY A 169 -2.00 -8.94 -6.45
CA GLY A 169 -1.58 -8.73 -5.07
C GLY A 169 -1.32 -10.02 -4.32
N GLU A 170 -2.26 -10.96 -4.36
CA GLU A 170 -2.12 -12.30 -3.80
C GLU A 170 -0.96 -13.09 -4.44
N TYR A 171 -0.74 -12.99 -5.76
CA TYR A 171 0.42 -13.60 -6.40
C TYR A 171 1.74 -13.07 -5.83
N LEU A 172 1.94 -11.75 -5.81
CA LEU A 172 3.19 -11.15 -5.34
C LEU A 172 3.44 -11.46 -3.85
N GLY A 173 2.41 -11.33 -3.01
CA GLY A 173 2.54 -11.49 -1.56
C GLY A 173 2.54 -12.92 -1.02
N LEU A 174 2.12 -13.92 -1.80
CA LEU A 174 2.28 -15.33 -1.43
C LEU A 174 3.56 -15.96 -1.98
N THR A 175 3.93 -15.61 -3.22
CA THR A 175 5.07 -16.25 -3.92
C THR A 175 6.41 -15.55 -3.67
N GLY A 176 6.42 -14.31 -3.16
CA GLY A 176 7.61 -13.47 -3.10
C GLY A 176 8.16 -13.08 -4.48
N ALA A 177 7.34 -13.17 -5.54
CA ALA A 177 7.78 -12.96 -6.91
C ALA A 177 8.32 -11.54 -7.14
N LYS A 178 9.42 -11.48 -7.90
CA LYS A 178 10.11 -10.23 -8.26
C LYS A 178 9.51 -9.63 -9.53
N ILE A 179 9.17 -8.35 -9.50
CA ILE A 179 8.78 -7.55 -10.68
C ILE A 179 9.74 -6.38 -10.89
N ARG A 180 9.89 -5.92 -12.13
CA ARG A 180 10.81 -4.82 -12.48
C ARG A 180 10.06 -3.50 -12.69
N GLY A 181 10.79 -2.38 -12.68
CA GLY A 181 10.22 -1.04 -12.88
C GLY A 181 9.18 -0.92 -14.01
N PRO A 182 9.39 -1.48 -15.22
CA PRO A 182 8.38 -1.47 -16.28
C PRO A 182 7.08 -2.20 -15.90
N ASP A 183 7.17 -3.39 -15.29
CA ASP A 183 6.00 -4.14 -14.80
C ASP A 183 5.28 -3.38 -13.67
N MET A 184 6.02 -2.69 -12.79
CA MET A 184 5.46 -1.90 -11.68
C MET A 184 4.59 -0.74 -12.18
N VAL A 185 4.98 -0.08 -13.28
CA VAL A 185 4.13 0.96 -13.91
C VAL A 185 2.94 0.30 -14.63
N ALA A 186 3.16 -0.82 -15.33
CA ALA A 186 2.09 -1.54 -16.03
C ALA A 186 0.96 -2.01 -15.09
N CYS A 187 1.29 -2.43 -13.86
CA CYS A 187 0.29 -2.84 -12.86
C CYS A 187 -0.20 -1.70 -11.94
N GLY A 188 0.25 -0.45 -12.14
CA GLY A 188 -0.16 0.71 -11.34
C GLY A 188 0.48 0.81 -9.94
N LEU A 189 1.48 -0.02 -9.63
CA LEU A 189 2.24 0.03 -8.37
C LEU A 189 3.21 1.23 -8.34
N ALA A 190 3.78 1.59 -9.49
CA ALA A 190 4.59 2.78 -9.71
C ALA A 190 3.88 3.78 -10.65
N THR A 191 4.27 5.06 -10.58
CA THR A 191 3.56 6.15 -11.28
C THR A 191 4.23 6.64 -12.56
N HIS A 192 5.57 6.59 -12.62
CA HIS A 192 6.36 7.11 -13.73
C HIS A 192 7.59 6.22 -13.95
N PHE A 193 8.02 6.05 -15.20
CA PHE A 193 9.23 5.30 -15.56
C PHE A 193 10.30 6.24 -16.15
N VAL A 194 11.54 6.15 -15.66
CA VAL A 194 12.68 6.96 -16.11
C VAL A 194 13.91 6.06 -16.22
N LEU A 195 14.75 6.21 -17.24
CA LEU A 195 15.99 5.44 -17.34
C LEU A 195 17.01 5.87 -16.27
N SER A 196 17.78 4.92 -15.73
CA SER A 196 18.74 5.20 -14.64
C SER A 196 19.75 6.29 -14.97
N LYS A 197 20.21 6.35 -16.23
CA LYS A 197 21.08 7.42 -16.74
C LYS A 197 20.50 8.83 -16.57
N ASP A 198 19.18 8.99 -16.66
CA ASP A 198 18.48 10.29 -16.64
C ASP A 198 17.92 10.64 -15.26
N LEU A 199 18.00 9.73 -14.29
CA LEU A 199 17.47 9.91 -12.93
C LEU A 199 18.10 11.13 -12.22
N HIS A 200 19.37 11.43 -12.51
CA HIS A 200 20.05 12.61 -11.98
C HIS A 200 19.49 13.93 -12.55
N LEU A 201 18.98 13.92 -13.79
CA LEU A 201 18.32 15.08 -14.40
C LEU A 201 16.96 15.34 -13.75
N VAL A 202 16.21 14.27 -13.46
CA VAL A 202 14.96 14.36 -12.67
C VAL A 202 15.23 14.94 -11.29
N GLU A 203 16.31 14.51 -10.63
CA GLU A 203 16.66 15.02 -9.31
C GLU A 203 17.02 16.52 -9.33
N SER A 204 17.84 16.97 -10.29
CA SER A 204 18.15 18.39 -10.47
C SER A 204 16.90 19.22 -10.83
N ALA A 205 16.04 18.73 -11.71
CA ALA A 205 14.80 19.42 -12.08
C ALA A 205 13.77 19.46 -10.93
N LEU A 206 13.79 18.45 -10.04
CA LEU A 206 13.01 18.47 -8.81
C LEU A 206 13.53 19.52 -7.81
N ASP A 207 14.84 19.77 -7.73
CA ASP A 207 15.41 20.80 -6.86
C ASP A 207 14.94 22.23 -7.25
N GLU A 208 14.57 22.48 -8.50
CA GLU A 208 14.00 23.75 -8.96
C GLU A 208 12.52 23.97 -8.55
N VAL A 209 11.86 22.99 -7.92
CA VAL A 209 10.42 23.06 -7.62
C VAL A 209 10.10 23.98 -6.42
N THR A 210 9.51 25.13 -6.72
CA THR A 210 9.08 26.15 -5.74
C THR A 210 7.62 25.99 -5.25
N SER A 211 6.93 24.89 -5.58
CA SER A 211 5.49 24.75 -5.37
C SER A 211 5.05 23.32 -5.01
N SER A 212 4.16 23.17 -4.02
CA SER A 212 3.56 21.89 -3.61
C SER A 212 2.41 21.42 -4.53
N ASP A 213 2.24 22.06 -5.69
CA ASP A 213 1.25 21.70 -6.70
C ASP A 213 1.67 20.41 -7.44
N THR A 214 0.92 19.34 -7.21
CA THR A 214 1.17 18.03 -7.83
C THR A 214 1.05 18.05 -9.36
N SER A 215 0.29 18.97 -9.95
CA SER A 215 0.22 19.12 -11.41
C SER A 215 1.55 19.66 -11.96
N LYS A 216 2.19 20.60 -11.27
CA LYS A 216 3.51 21.12 -11.65
C LYS A 216 4.60 20.07 -11.47
N ILE A 217 4.60 19.36 -10.33
CA ILE A 217 5.58 18.30 -10.06
C ILE A 217 5.47 17.16 -11.10
N SER A 218 4.25 16.74 -11.44
CA SER A 218 4.04 15.74 -12.50
C SER A 218 4.54 16.22 -13.86
N LYS A 219 4.34 17.51 -14.22
CA LYS A 219 4.89 18.09 -15.46
C LYS A 219 6.42 18.08 -15.48
N VAL A 220 7.09 18.40 -14.37
CA VAL A 220 8.56 18.33 -14.25
C VAL A 220 9.06 16.90 -14.45
N ILE A 221 8.45 15.92 -13.78
CA ILE A 221 8.83 14.50 -13.92
C ILE A 221 8.63 14.00 -15.36
N ARG A 222 7.52 14.39 -16.00
CA ARG A 222 7.16 13.98 -17.36
C ARG A 222 8.11 14.42 -18.46
N ILE A 223 8.96 15.42 -18.24
CA ILE A 223 10.01 15.83 -19.19
C ILE A 223 11.02 14.70 -19.43
N TYR A 224 11.22 13.82 -18.44
CA TYR A 224 12.19 12.72 -18.45
C TYR A 224 11.51 11.34 -18.50
N GLU A 225 10.18 11.29 -18.58
CA GLU A 225 9.42 10.04 -18.59
C GLU A 225 9.65 9.28 -19.90
N HIS A 226 10.01 8.01 -19.76
CA HIS A 226 10.24 7.08 -20.85
C HIS A 226 9.10 6.07 -20.92
N LYS A 227 8.72 5.63 -22.13
CA LYS A 227 7.74 4.55 -22.28
C LYS A 227 8.32 3.25 -21.65
N PRO A 228 7.68 2.64 -20.65
CA PRO A 228 8.21 1.44 -20.02
C PRO A 228 8.23 0.27 -21.01
N ASN A 229 9.38 -0.38 -21.17
CA ASN A 229 9.51 -1.59 -21.97
C ASN A 229 9.01 -2.81 -21.18
N VAL A 230 7.69 -2.96 -21.14
CA VAL A 230 7.01 -4.13 -20.57
C VAL A 230 7.24 -5.32 -21.49
N LYS A 231 7.86 -6.38 -20.99
CA LYS A 231 8.14 -7.57 -21.80
C LYS A 231 6.88 -8.37 -22.10
N GLN A 232 6.87 -9.06 -23.24
CA GLN A 232 5.81 -10.02 -23.59
C GLN A 232 5.74 -11.20 -22.60
N ASP A 233 6.88 -11.62 -22.01
CA ASP A 233 6.94 -12.61 -20.93
C ASP A 233 6.83 -11.98 -19.53
N GLY A 234 6.51 -10.69 -19.40
CA GLY A 234 6.40 -9.97 -18.12
C GLY A 234 5.28 -10.49 -17.22
N VAL A 235 5.18 -9.96 -16.00
CA VAL A 235 4.14 -10.46 -15.06
C VAL A 235 2.74 -9.99 -15.46
N TYR A 236 2.63 -8.86 -16.18
CA TYR A 236 1.35 -8.33 -16.62
C TYR A 236 0.66 -9.18 -17.71
N SER A 237 1.41 -9.84 -18.61
CA SER A 237 0.82 -10.72 -19.64
C SER A 237 0.28 -12.04 -19.06
N ARG A 238 0.77 -12.43 -17.87
CA ARG A 238 0.36 -13.65 -17.14
C ARG A 238 -0.90 -13.45 -16.30
N LEU A 239 -1.49 -12.24 -16.33
CA LEU A 239 -2.59 -11.83 -15.45
C LEU A 239 -3.85 -12.71 -15.54
N GLU A 240 -4.13 -13.31 -16.70
CA GLU A 240 -5.24 -14.27 -16.85
C GLU A 240 -5.05 -15.53 -15.98
N ILE A 241 -3.86 -16.15 -16.04
CA ILE A 241 -3.52 -17.36 -15.28
C ILE A 241 -3.40 -17.02 -13.79
N ILE A 242 -2.79 -15.87 -13.46
CA ILE A 242 -2.73 -15.34 -12.09
C ILE A 242 -4.15 -15.17 -11.52
N ASN A 243 -5.09 -14.55 -12.26
CA ASN A 243 -6.47 -14.39 -11.81
C ASN A 243 -7.20 -15.74 -11.69
N ARG A 244 -6.93 -16.71 -12.57
CA ARG A 244 -7.53 -18.05 -12.50
C ARG A 244 -7.05 -18.85 -11.28
N CYS A 245 -5.79 -18.71 -10.87
CA CYS A 245 -5.23 -19.45 -9.74
C CYS A 245 -5.34 -18.73 -8.39
N PHE A 246 -5.10 -17.43 -8.32
CA PHE A 246 -5.07 -16.67 -7.06
C PHE A 246 -6.43 -16.13 -6.61
N SER A 247 -7.50 -16.37 -7.38
CA SER A 247 -8.90 -16.11 -6.98
C SER A 247 -9.50 -17.16 -6.03
N ARG A 248 -8.83 -18.31 -5.87
CA ARG A 248 -9.29 -19.43 -5.03
C ARG A 248 -9.33 -19.07 -3.55
N LYS A 249 -10.18 -19.71 -2.75
CA LYS A 249 -10.49 -19.27 -1.37
C LYS A 249 -9.33 -19.48 -0.40
N THR A 250 -8.64 -20.62 -0.47
CA THR A 250 -7.56 -21.00 0.45
C THR A 250 -6.21 -21.09 -0.27
N VAL A 251 -5.11 -21.13 0.49
CA VAL A 251 -3.74 -21.28 -0.08
C VAL A 251 -3.61 -22.65 -0.77
N GLU A 252 -4.26 -23.66 -0.21
CA GLU A 252 -4.35 -25.03 -0.73
C GLU A 252 -5.07 -25.10 -2.08
N GLU A 253 -6.21 -24.42 -2.23
CA GLU A 253 -6.90 -24.32 -3.52
C GLU A 253 -6.06 -23.52 -4.54
N ILE A 254 -5.33 -22.47 -4.13
CA ILE A 254 -4.42 -21.71 -5.00
C ILE A 254 -3.30 -22.63 -5.52
N LEU A 255 -2.63 -23.38 -4.63
CA LEU A 255 -1.58 -24.33 -4.99
C LEU A 255 -2.09 -25.42 -5.93
N SER A 256 -3.22 -26.06 -5.60
CA SER A 256 -3.83 -27.08 -6.46
C SER A 256 -4.19 -26.54 -7.85
N SER A 257 -4.68 -25.29 -7.92
CA SER A 257 -4.95 -24.63 -9.21
C SER A 257 -3.66 -24.34 -9.99
N LEU A 258 -2.55 -23.95 -9.33
CA LEU A 258 -1.25 -23.77 -9.99
C LEU A 258 -0.66 -25.10 -10.49
N GLU A 259 -0.77 -26.16 -9.70
CA GLU A 259 -0.29 -27.50 -10.08
C GLU A 259 -1.06 -28.05 -11.29
N SER A 260 -2.37 -27.81 -11.35
CA SER A 260 -3.18 -28.15 -12.54
C SER A 260 -2.77 -27.34 -13.77
N GLU A 261 -2.46 -26.05 -13.64
CA GLU A 261 -1.93 -25.26 -14.77
C GLU A 261 -0.53 -25.73 -15.19
N ALA A 262 0.34 -26.09 -14.24
CA ALA A 262 1.69 -26.60 -14.55
C ALA A 262 1.67 -27.94 -15.30
N GLY A 263 0.66 -28.79 -15.06
CA GLY A 263 0.43 -30.00 -15.84
C GLY A 263 -0.08 -29.72 -17.27
N ASN A 264 -0.84 -28.63 -17.45
CA ASN A 264 -1.36 -28.20 -18.75
C ASN A 264 -0.37 -27.35 -19.57
N ARG A 265 0.57 -26.67 -18.90
CA ARG A 265 1.46 -25.64 -19.46
C ARG A 265 2.83 -25.69 -18.79
N ALA A 266 3.88 -25.95 -19.58
CA ALA A 266 5.28 -25.95 -19.12
C ALA A 266 5.85 -24.53 -18.87
N GLU A 267 5.07 -23.62 -18.30
CA GLU A 267 5.47 -22.24 -18.02
C GLU A 267 6.31 -22.17 -16.73
N LYS A 268 7.62 -21.92 -16.87
CA LYS A 268 8.63 -21.91 -15.78
C LYS A 268 8.20 -21.14 -14.52
N TRP A 269 7.49 -20.03 -14.68
CA TRP A 269 7.08 -19.19 -13.55
C TRP A 269 6.01 -19.82 -12.66
N ILE A 270 5.18 -20.72 -13.20
CA ILE A 270 4.18 -21.47 -12.42
C ILE A 270 4.91 -22.44 -11.50
N LEU A 271 5.93 -23.14 -12.02
CA LEU A 271 6.81 -24.01 -11.24
C LEU A 271 7.60 -23.24 -10.18
N GLU A 272 8.08 -22.03 -10.49
CA GLU A 272 8.76 -21.15 -9.53
C GLU A 272 7.81 -20.66 -8.41
N ALA A 273 6.56 -20.33 -8.74
CA ALA A 273 5.53 -19.94 -7.77
C ALA A 273 5.11 -21.09 -6.85
N ILE A 274 4.89 -22.30 -7.40
CA ILE A 274 4.62 -23.51 -6.61
C ILE A 274 5.82 -23.80 -5.70
N LYS A 275 7.06 -23.70 -6.21
CA LYS A 275 8.27 -23.93 -5.42
C LYS A 275 8.43 -22.93 -4.28
N SER A 276 8.22 -21.63 -4.51
CA SER A 276 8.35 -20.63 -3.43
C SER A 276 7.25 -20.75 -2.39
N MET A 277 6.00 -20.97 -2.81
CA MET A 277 4.89 -21.21 -1.87
C MET A 277 5.07 -22.51 -1.07
N LYS A 278 5.62 -23.59 -1.65
CA LYS A 278 5.92 -24.82 -0.89
C LYS A 278 7.14 -24.72 0.02
N ALA A 279 8.01 -23.74 -0.19
CA ALA A 279 9.18 -23.46 0.66
C ALA A 279 8.89 -22.43 1.77
N ALA A 280 7.84 -21.63 1.62
CA ALA A 280 7.43 -20.59 2.57
C ALA A 280 6.67 -21.17 3.79
N SER A 281 6.60 -20.37 4.85
CA SER A 281 5.90 -20.70 6.10
C SER A 281 4.38 -20.91 5.85
N PRO A 282 3.81 -22.08 6.19
CA PRO A 282 2.39 -22.37 5.95
C PRO A 282 1.43 -21.42 6.67
N ILE A 283 1.73 -21.08 7.92
CA ILE A 283 0.95 -20.10 8.69
C ILE A 283 1.07 -18.69 8.08
N SER A 284 2.27 -18.29 7.66
CA SER A 284 2.52 -16.98 7.05
C SER A 284 1.77 -16.79 5.73
N LEU A 285 1.69 -17.83 4.89
CA LEU A 285 0.90 -17.79 3.66
C LEU A 285 -0.60 -17.54 3.95
N LYS A 286 -1.18 -18.22 4.94
CA LYS A 286 -2.60 -18.02 5.30
C LYS A 286 -2.85 -16.64 5.92
N ILE A 287 -1.93 -16.12 6.75
CA ILE A 287 -1.99 -14.74 7.27
C ILE A 287 -1.92 -13.73 6.12
N SER A 288 -0.95 -13.83 5.21
CA SER A 288 -0.79 -12.94 4.06
C SER A 288 -2.02 -12.95 3.16
N LEU A 289 -2.56 -14.12 2.82
CA LEU A 289 -3.76 -14.24 1.98
C LEU A 289 -4.98 -13.54 2.62
N LYS A 290 -5.18 -13.72 3.92
CA LYS A 290 -6.26 -13.08 4.66
C LYS A 290 -6.06 -11.57 4.79
N SER A 291 -4.84 -11.11 5.10
CA SER A 291 -4.51 -9.69 5.25
C SER A 291 -4.73 -8.91 3.95
N ILE A 292 -4.21 -9.41 2.80
CA ILE A 292 -4.44 -8.80 1.48
C ILE A 292 -5.94 -8.70 1.16
N ARG A 293 -6.72 -9.74 1.47
CA ARG A 293 -8.16 -9.78 1.11
C ARG A 293 -9.03 -8.87 1.96
N GLU A 294 -8.78 -8.79 3.27
CA GLU A 294 -9.41 -7.81 4.15
C GLU A 294 -9.02 -6.37 3.75
N GLY A 295 -7.74 -6.16 3.39
CA GLY A 295 -7.19 -4.88 2.94
C GLY A 295 -7.91 -4.26 1.73
N ARG A 296 -8.62 -5.06 0.91
CA ARG A 296 -9.48 -4.61 -0.19
C ARG A 296 -10.56 -3.62 0.25
N THR A 297 -11.05 -3.74 1.49
CA THR A 297 -12.19 -2.94 2.02
C THR A 297 -11.81 -1.96 3.12
N GLN A 298 -10.53 -1.94 3.53
CA GLN A 298 -10.04 -1.16 4.66
C GLN A 298 -9.26 0.08 4.22
N SER A 299 -9.21 1.08 5.11
CA SER A 299 -8.28 2.21 5.00
C SER A 299 -6.85 1.78 5.35
N LEU A 300 -5.87 2.65 5.08
CA LEU A 300 -4.46 2.36 5.39
C LEU A 300 -4.21 2.29 6.89
N ASP A 301 -4.79 3.19 7.68
CA ASP A 301 -4.69 3.17 9.15
C ASP A 301 -5.25 1.87 9.76
N GLN A 302 -6.35 1.34 9.19
CA GLN A 302 -6.89 0.03 9.58
C GLN A 302 -5.96 -1.13 9.20
N CYS A 303 -5.32 -1.07 8.02
CA CYS A 303 -4.32 -2.05 7.61
C CYS A 303 -3.10 -2.03 8.56
N LEU A 304 -2.48 -0.87 8.76
CA LEU A 304 -1.32 -0.71 9.65
C LEU A 304 -1.65 -1.12 11.09
N ALA A 305 -2.86 -0.82 11.59
CA ALA A 305 -3.28 -1.25 12.92
C ALA A 305 -3.45 -2.78 13.02
N ARG A 306 -3.91 -3.47 11.97
CA ARG A 306 -3.89 -4.94 11.92
C ARG A 306 -2.46 -5.47 11.84
N ASP A 307 -1.62 -4.91 10.95
CA ASP A 307 -0.25 -5.36 10.75
C ASP A 307 0.54 -5.28 12.07
N TYR A 308 0.32 -4.23 12.87
CA TYR A 308 0.82 -4.12 14.24
C TYR A 308 0.36 -5.27 15.15
N ASN A 309 -0.93 -5.62 15.16
CA ASN A 309 -1.46 -6.71 15.97
C ASN A 309 -0.86 -8.07 15.57
N ILE A 310 -0.81 -8.37 14.26
CA ILE A 310 -0.21 -9.59 13.72
C ILE A 310 1.25 -9.69 14.14
N CYS A 311 2.02 -8.60 13.97
CA CYS A 311 3.42 -8.54 14.38
C CYS A 311 3.59 -8.77 15.89
N CYS A 312 2.71 -8.21 16.74
CA CYS A 312 2.73 -8.51 18.18
C CYS A 312 2.56 -10.01 18.45
N HIS A 313 1.59 -10.68 17.81
CA HIS A 313 1.41 -12.14 17.95
C HIS A 313 2.60 -12.96 17.42
N ILE A 314 3.29 -12.50 16.37
CA ILE A 314 4.54 -13.08 15.87
C ILE A 314 5.66 -12.95 16.91
N MET A 315 5.93 -11.73 17.40
CA MET A 315 7.03 -11.47 18.34
C MET A 315 6.82 -12.18 19.69
N ARG A 316 5.56 -12.35 20.12
CA ARG A 316 5.15 -13.13 21.29
C ARG A 316 5.22 -14.65 21.09
N ARG A 317 5.37 -15.15 19.85
CA ARG A 317 5.34 -16.58 19.50
C ARG A 317 4.04 -17.30 19.93
N THR A 318 2.88 -16.62 19.92
CA THR A 318 1.63 -17.17 20.50
C THR A 318 1.00 -18.35 19.75
N VAL A 319 1.48 -18.67 18.55
CA VAL A 319 0.92 -19.73 17.67
C VAL A 319 2.00 -20.48 16.91
N SER A 320 3.06 -19.79 16.47
CA SER A 320 4.18 -20.36 15.72
C SER A 320 5.48 -19.60 16.03
N THR A 321 6.61 -20.27 15.88
CA THR A 321 7.97 -19.69 15.94
C THR A 321 8.58 -19.37 14.57
N ASP A 322 7.82 -19.55 13.47
CA ASP A 322 8.33 -19.50 12.09
C ASP A 322 9.17 -18.26 11.78
N TYR A 323 8.77 -17.06 12.22
CA TYR A 323 9.56 -15.84 12.01
C TYR A 323 11.02 -15.97 12.49
N PHE A 324 11.23 -16.64 13.62
CA PHE A 324 12.55 -16.81 14.22
C PHE A 324 13.35 -17.90 13.51
N GLU A 325 12.71 -19.01 13.14
CA GLU A 325 13.36 -20.10 12.40
C GLU A 325 13.68 -19.71 10.95
N GLY A 326 12.78 -18.99 10.28
CA GLY A 326 12.99 -18.42 8.95
C GLY A 326 14.08 -17.34 8.94
N THR A 327 14.06 -16.42 9.90
CA THR A 327 15.15 -15.44 10.06
C THR A 327 16.49 -16.12 10.36
N ARG A 328 16.52 -17.15 11.23
CA ARG A 328 17.71 -17.95 11.49
C ARG A 328 18.22 -18.59 10.19
N ALA A 329 17.38 -19.36 9.52
CA ALA A 329 17.72 -20.14 8.34
C ALA A 329 18.18 -19.29 7.14
N MET A 330 17.54 -18.14 6.91
CA MET A 330 17.72 -17.34 5.69
C MET A 330 18.67 -16.15 5.85
N LEU A 331 18.90 -15.65 7.08
CA LEU A 331 19.68 -14.42 7.32
C LEU A 331 20.83 -14.56 8.32
N LEU A 332 20.89 -15.63 9.13
CA LEU A 332 21.94 -15.83 10.14
C LEU A 332 22.79 -17.09 9.90
N ASP A 333 22.16 -18.15 9.41
CA ASP A 333 22.81 -19.42 9.08
C ASP A 333 23.66 -19.30 7.80
N LYS A 334 24.90 -19.80 7.85
CA LYS A 334 25.82 -19.82 6.70
C LYS A 334 25.81 -21.13 5.94
N GLU A 335 25.24 -22.18 6.53
CA GLU A 335 25.16 -23.52 5.94
C GLU A 335 23.94 -23.67 5.02
N ASN A 336 23.11 -22.61 4.90
CA ASN A 336 21.87 -22.55 4.11
C ASN A 336 20.86 -23.66 4.49
N THR A 337 20.86 -24.09 5.75
CA THR A 337 19.91 -25.08 6.26
C THR A 337 18.47 -24.60 6.04
N PRO A 338 17.59 -25.34 5.34
CA PRO A 338 16.22 -24.92 5.13
C PRO A 338 15.46 -24.77 6.46
N PRO A 339 14.55 -23.79 6.57
CA PRO A 339 13.79 -23.55 7.80
C PRO A 339 12.85 -24.70 8.13
N LYS A 340 12.77 -25.03 9.42
CA LYS A 340 11.87 -26.07 9.96
C LYS A 340 10.57 -25.46 10.47
N TRP A 341 9.65 -25.19 9.55
CA TRP A 341 8.35 -24.57 9.86
C TRP A 341 7.53 -25.40 10.86
N GLU A 342 6.89 -24.71 11.81
CA GLU A 342 5.95 -25.26 12.78
C GLU A 342 4.71 -24.34 12.86
N PRO A 343 3.54 -24.75 12.32
CA PRO A 343 3.24 -26.05 11.71
C PRO A 343 3.82 -26.25 10.29
N ALA A 344 4.34 -27.44 10.02
CA ALA A 344 5.09 -27.77 8.80
C ALA A 344 4.25 -27.93 7.51
N ARG A 345 2.91 -27.91 7.58
CA ARG A 345 2.00 -28.18 6.45
C ARG A 345 0.75 -27.28 6.52
N LEU A 346 0.22 -26.88 5.36
CA LEU A 346 -0.94 -25.98 5.26
C LEU A 346 -2.20 -26.60 5.88
N GLU A 347 -2.38 -27.89 5.65
CA GLU A 347 -3.50 -28.71 6.13
C GLU A 347 -3.59 -28.78 7.67
N VAL A 348 -2.49 -28.49 8.37
CA VAL A 348 -2.42 -28.45 9.85
C VAL A 348 -2.74 -27.05 10.39
N VAL A 349 -2.61 -26.00 9.56
CA VAL A 349 -2.95 -24.62 9.94
C VAL A 349 -4.47 -24.46 9.94
N SER A 350 -5.09 -24.41 11.12
CA SER A 350 -6.52 -24.15 11.25
C SER A 350 -6.88 -22.66 11.11
N ASP A 351 -8.12 -22.37 10.74
CA ASP A 351 -8.65 -20.98 10.72
C ASP A 351 -8.61 -20.31 12.11
N GLU A 352 -8.59 -21.10 13.20
CA GLU A 352 -8.40 -20.60 14.56
C GLU A 352 -6.96 -20.12 14.79
N MET A 353 -5.95 -20.88 14.34
CA MET A 353 -4.54 -20.47 14.39
C MET A 353 -4.33 -19.15 13.64
N VAL A 354 -4.90 -19.02 12.44
CA VAL A 354 -4.88 -17.77 11.67
C VAL A 354 -5.70 -16.68 12.36
N GLY A 355 -6.84 -17.02 12.96
CA GLY A 355 -7.72 -16.11 13.71
C GLY A 355 -7.00 -15.42 14.87
N ARG A 356 -6.20 -16.16 15.64
CA ARG A 356 -5.42 -15.63 16.78
C ARG A 356 -4.49 -14.48 16.39
N TYR A 357 -3.85 -14.50 15.22
CA TYR A 357 -3.01 -13.37 14.76
C TYR A 357 -3.79 -12.07 14.49
N PHE A 358 -5.10 -12.18 14.24
CA PHE A 358 -5.99 -11.05 13.93
C PHE A 358 -6.82 -10.63 15.15
N SER A 359 -6.62 -11.28 16.30
CA SER A 359 -7.28 -10.96 17.55
C SER A 359 -6.64 -9.74 18.25
N ARG A 360 -7.13 -9.40 19.44
CA ARG A 360 -6.46 -8.43 20.31
C ARG A 360 -5.35 -9.16 21.07
N VAL A 361 -4.26 -8.48 21.38
CA VAL A 361 -3.31 -8.97 22.38
C VAL A 361 -3.92 -8.76 23.78
N ASP A 362 -4.12 -9.85 24.50
CA ASP A 362 -4.68 -9.86 25.85
C ASP A 362 -3.57 -9.71 26.90
N GLU A 363 -3.12 -8.47 27.11
CA GLU A 363 -2.16 -8.09 28.15
C GLU A 363 -2.43 -6.64 28.59
N ASP A 364 -2.38 -6.35 29.89
CA ASP A 364 -2.88 -5.07 30.45
C ASP A 364 -2.08 -3.85 29.96
N ASP A 365 -0.76 -4.00 29.78
CA ASP A 365 0.14 -2.95 29.28
C ASP A 365 0.15 -2.84 27.73
N TRP A 366 -0.69 -3.60 27.00
CA TRP A 366 -0.72 -3.54 25.53
C TRP A 366 -1.74 -2.53 24.99
N GLU A 367 -1.21 -1.55 24.25
CA GLU A 367 -1.97 -0.66 23.40
C GLU A 367 -1.94 -1.06 21.92
N SER A 368 -3.09 -0.98 21.25
CA SER A 368 -3.17 -0.95 19.79
C SER A 368 -2.40 0.22 19.18
N LEU A 369 -2.03 0.11 17.89
CA LEU A 369 -1.39 1.20 17.15
C LEU A 369 -2.28 2.46 17.12
N GLN A 370 -1.90 3.49 17.87
CA GLN A 370 -2.52 4.81 17.82
C GLN A 370 -1.85 5.65 16.73
N LEU A 371 -2.60 6.00 15.68
CA LEU A 371 -2.14 6.89 14.60
C LEU A 371 -2.82 8.26 14.78
N PRO A 372 -2.06 9.38 14.82
CA PRO A 372 -2.61 10.69 15.11
C PRO A 372 -3.39 11.23 13.89
N PRO A 373 -4.54 11.89 14.09
CA PRO A 373 -5.27 12.51 12.99
C PRO A 373 -4.44 13.63 12.38
N ARG A 374 -4.01 13.45 11.12
CA ARG A 374 -3.26 14.49 10.38
C ARG A 374 -4.20 15.48 9.73
N SER A 375 -3.86 16.76 9.76
CA SER A 375 -4.65 17.83 9.11
C SER A 375 -4.74 17.66 7.59
N ASN A 376 -3.74 17.07 6.95
CA ASN A 376 -3.81 16.66 5.55
C ASN A 376 -4.51 15.32 5.34
N SER A 377 -5.37 14.90 6.28
CA SER A 377 -6.57 14.17 5.93
C SER A 377 -7.45 15.07 5.05
N SER A 378 -7.06 15.17 3.78
CA SER A 378 -7.99 15.09 2.64
C SER A 378 -8.71 13.75 2.73
N GLN A 379 -9.54 13.63 3.74
CA GLN A 379 -10.41 12.50 4.01
C GLN A 379 -11.31 12.39 2.77
N GLN A 380 -11.33 11.22 2.11
CA GLN A 380 -12.55 10.81 1.41
C GLN A 380 -13.60 10.71 2.51
N LYS A 381 -14.43 11.77 2.63
CA LYS A 381 -15.00 12.15 3.92
C LYS A 381 -15.86 11.06 4.55
N GLN A 382 -15.47 10.64 5.76
CA GLN A 382 -16.28 9.80 6.65
C GLN A 382 -16.63 10.61 7.90
N THR A 383 -17.91 10.96 8.00
CA THR A 383 -18.46 11.75 9.11
C THR A 383 -18.64 10.87 10.36
N PRO A 384 -18.26 11.30 11.58
CA PRO A 384 -18.38 10.47 12.78
C PRO A 384 -19.81 10.10 13.18
N LEU A 385 -19.97 8.92 13.78
CA LEU A 385 -21.25 8.43 14.32
C LEU A 385 -21.72 9.27 15.52
N THR A 386 -23.01 9.59 15.53
CA THR A 386 -23.67 10.42 16.56
C THR A 386 -23.82 9.69 17.91
N ASN A 387 -24.09 10.46 18.98
CA ASN A 387 -24.36 9.90 20.31
C ASN A 387 -25.63 9.02 20.37
N LYS A 388 -26.52 9.08 19.36
CA LYS A 388 -27.63 8.12 19.19
C LYS A 388 -27.09 6.74 18.80
N GLN A 389 -26.23 6.70 17.79
CA GLN A 389 -25.61 5.47 17.27
C GLN A 389 -24.69 4.80 18.31
N LYS A 390 -24.00 5.58 19.16
CA LYS A 390 -23.25 5.03 20.33
C LYS A 390 -24.15 4.35 21.37
N ARG A 391 -25.42 4.76 21.50
CA ARG A 391 -26.41 4.10 22.37
C ARG A 391 -26.99 2.85 21.71
N GLU A 392 -27.31 2.93 20.42
CA GLU A 392 -27.77 1.80 19.60
C GLU A 392 -26.72 0.66 19.57
N TRP A 393 -25.41 0.97 19.49
CA TRP A 393 -24.33 -0.02 19.58
C TRP A 393 -24.29 -0.78 20.93
N LYS A 394 -24.45 -0.07 22.06
CA LYS A 394 -24.56 -0.72 23.38
C LYS A 394 -25.84 -1.55 23.54
N GLN A 395 -26.87 -1.26 22.75
CA GLN A 395 -28.13 -2.00 22.71
C GLN A 395 -28.05 -3.23 21.77
N TRP A 396 -27.25 -3.15 20.71
CA TRP A 396 -26.93 -4.25 19.79
C TRP A 396 -26.12 -5.36 20.48
N ARG A 397 -25.06 -5.00 21.21
CA ARG A 397 -24.19 -5.95 21.95
C ARG A 397 -24.88 -6.73 23.09
N ARG A 398 -26.16 -6.43 23.39
CA ARG A 398 -27.03 -7.18 24.31
C ARG A 398 -28.06 -8.08 23.62
N LYS A 399 -28.13 -8.08 22.28
CA LYS A 399 -29.01 -8.97 21.50
C LYS A 399 -28.28 -10.20 20.94
N ASP A 400 -26.99 -10.09 20.62
CA ASP A 400 -26.18 -11.23 20.15
C ASP A 400 -26.03 -12.37 21.17
N SER A 401 -26.33 -12.12 22.45
CA SER A 401 -26.28 -13.14 23.50
C SER A 401 -27.35 -14.22 23.39
N ASN A 402 -28.35 -14.08 22.51
CA ASN A 402 -29.46 -15.02 22.43
C ASN A 402 -30.27 -14.96 21.12
N ARG A 403 -29.80 -15.64 20.06
CA ARG A 403 -30.64 -16.42 19.09
C ARG A 403 -29.82 -17.10 18.00
N GLU A 404 -30.32 -18.25 17.55
CA GLU A 404 -29.72 -19.11 16.52
C GLU A 404 -30.01 -18.62 15.09
N GLN A 405 -29.32 -19.21 14.10
CA GLN A 405 -29.40 -18.84 12.69
C GLN A 405 -30.72 -19.28 12.02
N PRO A 406 -31.14 -18.53 10.99
CA PRO A 406 -31.56 -19.18 9.74
C PRO A 406 -30.81 -18.65 8.50
N GLN A 407 -31.04 -19.30 7.36
CA GLN A 407 -30.20 -19.23 6.16
C GLN A 407 -30.46 -18.03 5.23
N GLY A 408 -29.43 -17.65 4.47
CA GLY A 408 -29.55 -17.45 3.02
C GLY A 408 -30.11 -16.14 2.47
N SER A 409 -29.21 -15.26 2.00
CA SER A 409 -29.52 -14.32 0.91
C SER A 409 -28.26 -14.08 0.07
N GLU A 410 -28.32 -14.31 -1.24
CA GLU A 410 -27.18 -14.03 -2.13
C GLU A 410 -26.81 -12.54 -2.12
N LYS A 411 -25.50 -12.26 -2.11
CA LYS A 411 -24.96 -10.89 -2.13
C LYS A 411 -24.15 -10.74 -3.42
N TRP A 412 -24.58 -9.83 -4.28
CA TRP A 412 -23.94 -9.61 -5.58
C TRP A 412 -22.51 -9.03 -5.43
N PRO A 413 -21.63 -9.24 -6.42
CA PRO A 413 -20.31 -8.61 -6.42
C PRO A 413 -20.43 -7.08 -6.25
N GLY A 414 -19.66 -6.52 -5.32
CA GLY A 414 -19.75 -5.10 -4.96
C GLY A 414 -20.87 -4.74 -3.97
N TRP A 415 -21.54 -5.71 -3.33
CA TRP A 415 -22.51 -5.41 -2.25
C TRP A 415 -21.81 -5.27 -0.89
N PRO A 416 -22.11 -4.21 -0.08
CA PRO A 416 -23.02 -3.10 -0.39
C PRO A 416 -22.37 -2.08 -1.33
N GLY A 417 -23.15 -1.60 -2.29
CA GLY A 417 -22.75 -0.62 -3.30
C GLY A 417 -23.97 -0.01 -3.98
N ASP A 418 -23.73 0.84 -4.97
CA ASP A 418 -24.76 1.59 -5.69
C ASP A 418 -24.97 1.02 -7.10
N ASN A 419 -26.21 1.10 -7.61
CA ASN A 419 -26.48 1.03 -9.04
C ASN A 419 -26.17 2.39 -9.69
N VAL A 420 -25.65 2.37 -10.91
CA VAL A 420 -25.52 3.55 -11.77
C VAL A 420 -26.05 3.23 -13.18
N PHE A 421 -26.99 4.05 -13.65
CA PHE A 421 -27.56 4.00 -14.99
C PHE A 421 -27.34 5.34 -15.71
N ARG A 422 -27.12 5.29 -17.03
CA ARG A 422 -26.91 6.48 -17.87
C ARG A 422 -27.85 6.43 -19.06
N LEU A 423 -28.88 7.27 -19.04
CA LEU A 423 -29.88 7.36 -20.10
C LEU A 423 -29.49 8.48 -21.07
N ILE A 424 -29.53 8.21 -22.37
CA ILE A 424 -29.36 9.21 -23.42
C ILE A 424 -30.76 9.75 -23.74
N VAL A 425 -30.98 11.05 -23.49
CA VAL A 425 -32.27 11.72 -23.62
C VAL A 425 -32.14 12.97 -24.52
N PRO A 426 -33.00 13.14 -25.55
CA PRO A 426 -32.98 14.35 -26.37
C PRO A 426 -33.21 15.63 -25.55
N VAL A 427 -32.47 16.71 -25.86
CA VAL A 427 -32.53 18.01 -25.17
C VAL A 427 -33.96 18.53 -25.04
N SER A 428 -34.78 18.36 -26.08
CA SER A 428 -36.21 18.74 -26.10
C SER A 428 -37.07 18.03 -25.05
N LYS A 429 -36.64 16.86 -24.56
CA LYS A 429 -37.31 16.08 -23.51
C LYS A 429 -36.71 16.31 -22.12
N VAL A 430 -35.46 16.77 -21.99
CA VAL A 430 -34.77 17.00 -20.70
C VAL A 430 -35.55 17.94 -19.77
N GLY A 431 -36.15 19.01 -20.31
CA GLY A 431 -36.98 19.94 -19.52
C GLY A 431 -38.18 19.27 -18.83
N SER A 432 -38.70 18.17 -19.39
CA SER A 432 -39.79 17.39 -18.78
C SER A 432 -39.35 16.61 -17.53
N ILE A 433 -38.05 16.30 -17.39
CA ILE A 433 -37.46 15.64 -16.22
C ILE A 433 -37.19 16.67 -15.12
N ILE A 434 -36.57 17.81 -15.47
CA ILE A 434 -36.22 18.88 -14.52
C ILE A 434 -37.48 19.48 -13.88
N GLY A 435 -38.49 19.79 -14.70
CA GLY A 435 -39.65 20.58 -14.27
C GLY A 435 -39.32 22.06 -14.04
N ARG A 436 -40.32 22.84 -13.61
CA ARG A 436 -40.11 24.25 -13.25
C ARG A 436 -39.15 24.34 -12.06
N LYS A 437 -38.13 25.21 -12.14
CA LYS A 437 -37.10 25.45 -11.11
C LYS A 437 -36.38 24.19 -10.55
N GLY A 438 -36.44 23.03 -11.24
CA GLY A 438 -35.90 21.77 -10.72
C GLY A 438 -36.80 21.05 -9.70
N GLU A 439 -38.03 21.52 -9.47
CA GLU A 439 -38.96 20.98 -8.48
C GLU A 439 -39.31 19.51 -8.74
N LEU A 440 -39.45 19.11 -10.01
CA LEU A 440 -39.83 17.75 -10.38
C LEU A 440 -38.68 16.75 -10.23
N VAL A 441 -37.47 17.09 -10.69
CA VAL A 441 -36.30 16.22 -10.48
C VAL A 441 -35.97 16.10 -8.99
N LYS A 442 -36.19 17.15 -8.19
CA LYS A 442 -36.08 17.08 -6.73
C LYS A 442 -37.12 16.13 -6.13
N LYS A 443 -38.41 16.32 -6.40
CA LYS A 443 -39.49 15.40 -5.95
C LYS A 443 -39.17 13.95 -6.32
N MET A 444 -38.68 13.71 -7.54
CA MET A 444 -38.33 12.37 -8.00
C MET A 444 -37.13 11.75 -7.26
N CYS A 445 -36.12 12.55 -6.88
CA CYS A 445 -35.02 12.10 -6.03
C CYS A 445 -35.50 11.79 -4.60
N ASP A 446 -36.32 12.68 -4.03
CA ASP A 446 -36.87 12.54 -2.67
C ASP A 446 -37.78 11.29 -2.55
N GLU A 447 -38.61 11.00 -3.57
CA GLU A 447 -39.48 9.81 -3.64
C GLU A 447 -38.72 8.50 -3.81
N THR A 448 -37.75 8.46 -4.74
CA THR A 448 -37.04 7.22 -5.12
C THR A 448 -35.89 6.88 -4.18
N ARG A 449 -35.40 7.87 -3.42
CA ARG A 449 -34.12 7.85 -2.68
C ARG A 449 -32.88 7.71 -3.60
N ALA A 450 -33.05 7.93 -4.91
CA ALA A 450 -31.96 7.98 -5.88
C ALA A 450 -31.54 9.42 -6.18
N ARG A 451 -30.36 9.55 -6.78
CA ARG A 451 -29.70 10.80 -7.12
C ARG A 451 -29.62 10.90 -8.64
N ILE A 452 -30.44 11.78 -9.20
CA ILE A 452 -30.52 12.07 -10.63
C ILE A 452 -29.69 13.32 -10.94
N ARG A 453 -28.83 13.25 -11.96
CA ARG A 453 -28.10 14.38 -12.53
C ARG A 453 -28.22 14.37 -14.05
N ILE A 454 -28.15 15.55 -14.65
CA ILE A 454 -28.12 15.74 -16.09
C ILE A 454 -26.74 16.33 -16.42
N LEU A 455 -25.99 15.64 -17.27
CA LEU A 455 -24.64 16.03 -17.65
C LEU A 455 -24.69 16.94 -18.87
N GLU A 456 -23.81 17.94 -18.90
CA GLU A 456 -23.63 18.79 -20.09
C GLU A 456 -22.92 17.99 -21.19
N GLY A 457 -23.53 17.94 -22.37
CA GLY A 457 -22.96 17.30 -23.55
C GLY A 457 -22.31 18.30 -24.51
N PRO A 458 -21.44 17.86 -25.43
CA PRO A 458 -20.72 18.73 -26.36
C PRO A 458 -21.63 19.67 -27.16
N LEU A 459 -21.09 20.84 -27.52
CA LEU A 459 -21.79 21.84 -28.32
C LEU A 459 -22.14 21.27 -29.70
N GLY A 460 -23.42 21.40 -30.08
CA GLY A 460 -23.96 20.88 -31.35
C GLY A 460 -24.72 19.56 -31.23
N ILE A 461 -24.60 18.82 -30.12
CA ILE A 461 -25.27 17.52 -29.95
C ILE A 461 -26.65 17.70 -29.29
N SER A 462 -27.67 17.11 -29.92
CA SER A 462 -29.09 17.19 -29.54
C SER A 462 -29.51 16.24 -28.41
N ASP A 463 -28.57 15.43 -27.90
CA ASP A 463 -28.73 14.52 -26.76
C ASP A 463 -28.10 15.09 -25.46
N ARG A 464 -28.55 14.58 -24.31
CA ARG A 464 -27.95 14.76 -22.98
C ARG A 464 -27.95 13.44 -22.22
N ILE A 465 -26.96 13.25 -21.35
CA ILE A 465 -26.89 12.05 -20.50
C ILE A 465 -27.52 12.36 -19.14
N VAL A 466 -28.50 11.55 -18.76
CA VAL A 466 -29.13 11.55 -17.44
C VAL A 466 -28.48 10.43 -16.62
N LEU A 467 -27.61 10.82 -15.70
CA LEU A 467 -26.93 9.95 -14.74
C LEU A 467 -27.87 9.71 -13.55
N ILE A 468 -28.26 8.46 -13.34
CA ILE A 468 -29.14 8.04 -12.25
C ILE A 468 -28.35 7.08 -11.36
N SER A 469 -28.29 7.37 -10.07
CA SER A 469 -27.44 6.64 -9.11
C SER A 469 -28.18 6.39 -7.80
N GLY A 470 -27.98 5.24 -7.16
CA GLY A 470 -28.66 4.94 -5.89
C GLY A 470 -28.26 3.60 -5.28
N LYS A 471 -28.30 3.53 -3.95
CA LYS A 471 -27.85 2.38 -3.17
C LYS A 471 -28.67 1.12 -3.45
N GLU A 472 -28.00 -0.02 -3.58
CA GLU A 472 -28.68 -1.30 -3.79
C GLU A 472 -29.26 -1.89 -2.50
N GLU A 473 -30.50 -2.36 -2.60
CA GLU A 473 -31.29 -3.02 -1.56
C GLU A 473 -31.83 -4.34 -2.14
N PRO A 474 -31.07 -5.46 -2.12
CA PRO A 474 -31.44 -6.70 -2.84
C PRO A 474 -32.76 -7.35 -2.40
N GLN A 475 -33.33 -6.89 -1.29
CA GLN A 475 -34.61 -7.33 -0.72
C GLN A 475 -35.82 -6.58 -1.32
N THR A 476 -35.62 -5.53 -2.13
CA THR A 476 -36.70 -4.83 -2.85
C THR A 476 -36.82 -5.34 -4.29
N PRO A 477 -38.02 -5.38 -4.90
CA PRO A 477 -38.19 -5.83 -6.28
C PRO A 477 -37.53 -4.88 -7.30
N LEU A 478 -37.55 -3.57 -7.02
CA LEU A 478 -36.80 -2.54 -7.74
C LEU A 478 -35.85 -1.84 -6.78
N SER A 479 -34.60 -1.59 -7.19
CA SER A 479 -33.68 -0.74 -6.42
C SER A 479 -34.10 0.75 -6.54
N PRO A 480 -33.68 1.62 -5.61
CA PRO A 480 -33.85 3.07 -5.72
C PRO A 480 -33.51 3.64 -7.10
N ALA A 481 -32.37 3.22 -7.68
CA ALA A 481 -31.93 3.67 -8.99
C ALA A 481 -32.82 3.14 -10.13
N MET A 482 -33.33 1.92 -10.03
CA MET A 482 -34.25 1.35 -11.03
C MET A 482 -35.58 2.09 -11.07
N ASP A 483 -36.21 2.36 -9.92
CA ASP A 483 -37.48 3.12 -9.87
C ASP A 483 -37.29 4.53 -10.46
N ALA A 484 -36.17 5.20 -10.17
CA ALA A 484 -35.83 6.47 -10.80
C ALA A 484 -35.67 6.37 -12.34
N VAL A 485 -35.06 5.30 -12.88
CA VAL A 485 -35.04 5.05 -14.34
C VAL A 485 -36.46 4.90 -14.89
N MET A 486 -37.33 4.12 -14.24
CA MET A 486 -38.70 3.89 -14.71
C MET A 486 -39.55 5.17 -14.67
N ARG A 487 -39.38 6.02 -13.64
CA ARG A 487 -40.05 7.33 -13.54
C ARG A 487 -39.55 8.33 -14.59
N VAL A 488 -38.23 8.38 -14.84
CA VAL A 488 -37.65 9.20 -15.92
C VAL A 488 -38.17 8.77 -17.29
N PHE A 489 -38.18 7.47 -17.60
CA PHE A 489 -38.73 6.96 -18.86
C PHE A 489 -40.21 7.31 -19.04
N LYS A 490 -41.06 7.07 -18.02
CA LYS A 490 -42.48 7.47 -18.05
C LYS A 490 -42.63 8.94 -18.42
N ARG A 491 -41.80 9.82 -17.85
CA ARG A 491 -41.87 11.27 -18.07
C ARG A 491 -41.41 11.69 -19.48
N VAL A 492 -40.35 11.07 -20.02
CA VAL A 492 -39.83 11.33 -21.37
C VAL A 492 -40.79 10.81 -22.45
N SER A 493 -41.35 9.61 -22.26
CA SER A 493 -42.27 8.96 -23.19
C SER A 493 -43.72 9.46 -23.09
N GLY A 494 -44.03 10.35 -22.14
CA GLY A 494 -45.35 10.96 -21.98
C GLY A 494 -46.36 10.14 -21.17
N LEU A 495 -45.96 8.98 -20.64
CA LEU A 495 -46.75 8.09 -19.78
C LEU A 495 -46.89 8.62 -18.33
N SER A 496 -47.36 9.86 -18.18
CA SER A 496 -47.57 10.45 -16.85
C SER A 496 -48.91 9.99 -16.25
N PRO A 497 -48.95 9.53 -14.98
CA PRO A 497 -50.19 9.60 -14.22
C PRO A 497 -50.55 11.07 -14.00
N GLY A 498 -51.85 11.36 -13.96
CA GLY A 498 -52.38 12.68 -13.59
C GLY A 498 -53.02 12.63 -12.21
N GLU A 499 -52.64 13.56 -11.34
CA GLU A 499 -53.41 13.90 -10.14
C GLU A 499 -54.16 15.21 -10.45
N GLY A 500 -55.50 15.16 -10.42
CA GLY A 500 -56.38 16.30 -10.71
C GLY A 500 -57.47 15.98 -11.74
N ASP A 501 -58.73 16.12 -11.33
CA ASP A 501 -59.89 15.85 -12.20
C ASP A 501 -60.00 16.82 -13.37
N ASN A 502 -60.10 16.28 -14.60
CA ASN A 502 -61.38 16.22 -15.33
C ASN A 502 -61.22 15.57 -16.72
N THR A 503 -62.23 14.77 -17.10
CA THR A 503 -62.66 14.36 -18.46
C THR A 503 -61.67 14.37 -19.65
N SER A 504 -61.61 13.22 -20.34
CA SER A 504 -61.29 13.05 -21.79
C SER A 504 -59.86 13.26 -22.30
N SER A 505 -58.94 12.33 -21.96
CA SER A 505 -57.75 12.06 -22.81
C SER A 505 -57.22 10.61 -22.80
N ALA A 506 -57.86 9.69 -22.07
CA ALA A 506 -57.35 8.33 -21.80
C ALA A 506 -57.19 7.40 -23.05
N ALA A 507 -57.73 7.77 -24.21
CA ALA A 507 -57.72 6.94 -25.41
C ALA A 507 -56.43 7.01 -26.25
N ALA A 508 -55.56 8.01 -26.05
CA ALA A 508 -54.40 8.26 -26.93
C ALA A 508 -53.11 7.51 -26.55
N ALA A 509 -53.07 6.85 -25.39
CA ALA A 509 -51.83 6.26 -24.86
C ALA A 509 -51.48 4.87 -25.45
N GLY A 510 -52.40 4.23 -26.18
CA GLY A 510 -52.27 2.83 -26.61
C GLY A 510 -51.31 2.55 -27.77
N THR A 511 -50.95 3.56 -28.56
CA THR A 511 -50.20 3.40 -29.83
C THR A 511 -48.97 4.29 -29.96
N ALA A 512 -48.55 4.95 -28.87
CA ALA A 512 -47.33 5.75 -28.86
C ALA A 512 -46.08 4.87 -29.00
N PHE A 513 -45.40 4.94 -30.13
CA PHE A 513 -44.05 4.40 -30.29
C PHE A 513 -43.02 5.31 -29.62
N CYS A 514 -42.00 4.72 -29.00
CA CYS A 514 -40.88 5.44 -28.41
C CYS A 514 -39.58 4.65 -28.56
N SER A 515 -38.45 5.35 -28.39
CA SER A 515 -37.13 4.76 -28.18
C SER A 515 -36.52 5.32 -26.88
N ILE A 516 -35.76 4.48 -26.18
CA ILE A 516 -34.84 4.87 -25.11
C ILE A 516 -33.47 4.26 -25.35
N ARG A 517 -32.41 5.06 -25.18
CA ARG A 517 -31.01 4.63 -25.32
C ARG A 517 -30.29 4.68 -23.97
N LEU A 518 -29.52 3.65 -23.63
CA LEU A 518 -28.71 3.56 -22.41
C LEU A 518 -27.22 3.43 -22.77
N LEU A 519 -26.35 4.20 -22.10
CA LEU A 519 -24.90 4.14 -22.28
C LEU A 519 -24.26 3.24 -21.21
N VAL A 520 -23.94 2.00 -21.59
CA VAL A 520 -23.40 0.97 -20.69
C VAL A 520 -21.94 0.66 -21.02
N ALA A 521 -21.20 0.05 -20.10
CA ALA A 521 -19.87 -0.48 -20.40
C ALA A 521 -19.96 -1.69 -21.35
N SER A 522 -18.96 -1.94 -22.20
CA SER A 522 -18.94 -3.09 -23.11
C SER A 522 -19.10 -4.43 -22.37
N SER A 523 -18.57 -4.55 -21.16
CA SER A 523 -18.75 -5.72 -20.29
C SER A 523 -20.20 -5.94 -19.82
N GLN A 524 -20.94 -4.85 -19.59
CA GLN A 524 -22.37 -4.87 -19.28
C GLN A 524 -23.21 -5.24 -20.51
N ALA A 525 -22.87 -4.68 -21.68
CA ALA A 525 -23.52 -5.00 -22.95
C ALA A 525 -23.37 -6.49 -23.31
N ILE A 526 -22.17 -7.05 -23.20
CA ILE A 526 -21.91 -8.49 -23.40
C ILE A 526 -22.76 -9.36 -22.45
N ASN A 527 -22.96 -8.92 -21.22
CA ASN A 527 -23.81 -9.65 -20.25
C ASN A 527 -25.32 -9.54 -20.53
N LEU A 528 -25.75 -8.45 -21.19
CA LEU A 528 -27.13 -8.25 -21.62
C LEU A 528 -27.45 -9.06 -22.89
N ILE A 529 -26.50 -9.14 -23.83
CA ILE A 529 -26.59 -10.02 -25.00
C ILE A 529 -26.64 -11.48 -24.54
N GLY A 530 -25.74 -11.87 -23.66
CA GLY A 530 -25.62 -13.25 -23.16
C GLY A 530 -25.02 -14.21 -24.20
N LYS A 531 -24.85 -15.48 -23.81
CA LYS A 531 -24.26 -16.50 -24.71
C LYS A 531 -25.14 -16.64 -25.96
N GLN A 532 -24.55 -16.43 -27.15
CA GLN A 532 -25.24 -16.49 -28.45
C GLN A 532 -26.47 -15.56 -28.59
N GLY A 533 -26.54 -14.47 -27.82
CA GLY A 533 -27.69 -13.56 -27.84
C GLY A 533 -28.94 -14.08 -27.12
N SER A 534 -28.83 -15.16 -26.33
CA SER A 534 -29.97 -15.80 -25.66
C SER A 534 -30.74 -14.88 -24.70
N ILE A 535 -30.04 -14.00 -23.97
CA ILE A 535 -30.67 -13.14 -22.95
C ILE A 535 -31.41 -11.99 -23.61
N ILE A 536 -30.77 -11.31 -24.58
CA ILE A 536 -31.42 -10.22 -25.33
C ILE A 536 -32.62 -10.71 -26.15
N LYS A 537 -32.53 -11.90 -26.78
CA LYS A 537 -33.67 -12.54 -27.47
C LYS A 537 -34.80 -12.85 -26.49
N SER A 538 -34.52 -13.45 -25.34
CA SER A 538 -35.54 -13.74 -24.33
C SER A 538 -36.22 -12.46 -23.80
N ILE A 539 -35.50 -11.35 -23.67
CA ILE A 539 -36.10 -10.05 -23.32
C ILE A 539 -37.01 -9.54 -24.45
N GLN A 540 -36.57 -9.61 -25.71
CA GLN A 540 -37.39 -9.22 -26.88
C GLN A 540 -38.67 -10.07 -26.95
N GLU A 541 -38.56 -11.39 -26.86
CA GLU A 541 -39.66 -12.36 -26.91
C GLU A 541 -40.69 -12.14 -25.78
N ASN A 542 -40.23 -11.98 -24.55
CA ASN A 542 -41.10 -11.80 -23.38
C ASN A 542 -41.80 -10.42 -23.30
N THR A 543 -41.32 -9.42 -24.05
CA THR A 543 -41.82 -8.03 -23.93
C THR A 543 -42.41 -7.47 -25.22
N GLY A 544 -42.07 -8.03 -26.38
CA GLY A 544 -42.50 -7.56 -27.69
C GLY A 544 -41.89 -6.23 -28.14
N ALA A 545 -40.83 -5.75 -27.47
CA ALA A 545 -40.05 -4.58 -27.90
C ALA A 545 -38.72 -5.01 -28.52
N ALA A 546 -38.23 -4.23 -29.49
CA ALA A 546 -36.92 -4.45 -30.07
C ALA A 546 -35.85 -3.88 -29.12
N VAL A 547 -34.89 -4.72 -28.73
CA VAL A 547 -33.69 -4.33 -27.98
C VAL A 547 -32.49 -4.54 -28.89
N HIS A 548 -31.76 -3.48 -29.20
CA HIS A 548 -30.57 -3.51 -30.04
C HIS A 548 -29.35 -3.01 -29.26
N VAL A 549 -28.16 -3.54 -29.57
CA VAL A 549 -26.89 -3.06 -29.03
C VAL A 549 -26.06 -2.63 -30.22
N MET A 550 -25.81 -1.33 -30.32
CA MET A 550 -25.13 -0.74 -31.48
C MET A 550 -23.72 -1.31 -31.66
N ALA A 551 -23.31 -1.50 -32.91
CA ALA A 551 -21.98 -1.95 -33.24
C ALA A 551 -20.93 -0.84 -32.97
N GLU A 552 -19.65 -1.20 -32.92
CA GLU A 552 -18.56 -0.30 -32.52
C GLU A 552 -18.28 0.80 -33.57
N ASP A 553 -18.58 0.50 -34.83
CA ASP A 553 -18.55 1.38 -35.99
C ASP A 553 -19.78 2.32 -36.11
N GLU A 554 -20.86 2.06 -35.36
CA GLU A 554 -22.08 2.88 -35.34
C GLU A 554 -22.11 3.90 -34.19
N LEU A 555 -21.11 3.90 -33.30
CA LEU A 555 -21.10 4.71 -32.09
C LEU A 555 -20.92 6.22 -32.38
N PRO A 556 -21.79 7.10 -31.81
CA PRO A 556 -21.57 8.54 -31.84
C PRO A 556 -20.24 8.93 -31.19
N SER A 557 -19.62 10.02 -31.66
CA SER A 557 -18.31 10.55 -31.21
C SER A 557 -18.20 10.92 -29.73
N TYR A 558 -19.26 10.75 -28.94
CA TYR A 558 -19.25 10.85 -27.49
C TYR A 558 -19.02 9.51 -26.78
N ALA A 559 -19.43 8.37 -27.33
CA ALA A 559 -19.17 7.08 -26.69
C ALA A 559 -17.68 6.71 -26.79
N THR A 560 -17.10 6.20 -25.70
CA THR A 560 -15.72 5.69 -25.71
C THR A 560 -15.66 4.23 -26.20
N SER A 561 -14.49 3.76 -26.61
CA SER A 561 -14.29 2.38 -27.11
C SER A 561 -14.70 1.28 -26.12
N ASP A 562 -14.71 1.59 -24.82
CA ASP A 562 -15.11 0.66 -23.74
C ASP A 562 -16.62 0.75 -23.39
N GLU A 563 -17.42 1.47 -24.19
CA GLU A 563 -18.85 1.69 -24.00
C GLU A 563 -19.68 1.25 -25.21
N ARG A 564 -20.92 0.82 -24.98
CA ARG A 564 -21.89 0.51 -26.03
C ARG A 564 -23.23 1.15 -25.72
N ILE A 565 -23.99 1.48 -26.75
CA ILE A 565 -25.36 1.99 -26.63
C ILE A 565 -26.33 0.83 -26.76
N VAL A 566 -27.19 0.66 -25.76
CA VAL A 566 -28.36 -0.22 -25.82
C VAL A 566 -29.58 0.62 -26.19
N GLU A 567 -30.17 0.38 -27.34
CA GLU A 567 -31.43 1.00 -27.74
C GLU A 567 -32.61 0.05 -27.51
N ILE A 568 -33.71 0.56 -26.97
CA ILE A 568 -34.96 -0.17 -26.79
C ILE A 568 -36.07 0.62 -27.48
N HIS A 569 -36.72 0.06 -28.50
CA HIS A 569 -37.76 0.74 -29.26
C HIS A 569 -39.00 -0.13 -29.53
N GLY A 570 -40.15 0.53 -29.70
CA GLY A 570 -41.46 -0.09 -29.88
C GLY A 570 -42.59 0.70 -29.21
N GLU A 571 -43.76 0.08 -29.03
CA GLU A 571 -44.88 0.64 -28.26
C GLU A 571 -44.46 0.93 -26.81
N ALA A 572 -44.85 2.08 -26.27
CA ALA A 572 -44.34 2.59 -25.00
C ALA A 572 -44.53 1.65 -23.80
N MET A 573 -45.61 0.85 -23.77
CA MET A 573 -45.83 -0.15 -22.70
C MET A 573 -45.00 -1.44 -22.88
N LYS A 574 -44.60 -1.78 -24.10
CA LYS A 574 -43.66 -2.87 -24.39
C LYS A 574 -42.24 -2.45 -24.04
N VAL A 575 -41.84 -1.24 -24.46
CA VAL A 575 -40.56 -0.61 -24.11
C VAL A 575 -40.43 -0.42 -22.59
N PHE A 576 -41.51 -0.09 -21.87
CA PHE A 576 -41.50 -0.05 -20.40
C PHE A 576 -41.05 -1.39 -19.77
N LYS A 577 -41.67 -2.51 -20.19
CA LYS A 577 -41.32 -3.85 -19.68
C LYS A 577 -39.92 -4.29 -20.10
N ALA A 578 -39.50 -3.96 -21.32
CA ALA A 578 -38.15 -4.24 -21.81
C ALA A 578 -37.09 -3.46 -21.02
N LEU A 579 -37.32 -2.17 -20.74
CA LEU A 579 -36.44 -1.36 -19.90
C LEU A 579 -36.29 -1.94 -18.49
N GLU A 580 -37.40 -2.35 -17.87
CA GLU A 580 -37.40 -3.00 -16.54
C GLU A 580 -36.57 -4.29 -16.53
N ALA A 581 -36.72 -5.16 -17.53
CA ALA A 581 -35.93 -6.38 -17.68
C ALA A 581 -34.44 -6.09 -17.95
N VAL A 582 -34.13 -5.11 -18.80
CA VAL A 582 -32.75 -4.68 -19.11
C VAL A 582 -32.06 -4.14 -17.86
N ILE A 583 -32.67 -3.23 -17.11
CA ILE A 583 -32.05 -2.69 -15.88
C ILE A 583 -32.03 -3.72 -14.75
N GLY A 584 -32.98 -4.68 -14.72
CA GLY A 584 -32.94 -5.83 -13.83
C GLY A 584 -31.73 -6.74 -14.07
N GLN A 585 -31.42 -7.03 -15.34
CA GLN A 585 -30.21 -7.79 -15.71
C GLN A 585 -28.92 -7.01 -15.39
N LEU A 586 -28.96 -5.68 -15.43
CA LEU A 586 -27.84 -4.79 -15.08
C LEU A 586 -27.71 -4.53 -13.56
N ARG A 587 -28.75 -4.78 -12.76
CA ARG A 587 -28.83 -4.49 -11.31
C ARG A 587 -27.68 -5.08 -10.48
N LYS A 588 -27.15 -6.22 -10.90
CA LYS A 588 -26.03 -6.93 -10.24
C LYS A 588 -24.65 -6.28 -10.43
N PHE A 589 -24.52 -5.28 -11.31
CA PHE A 589 -23.26 -4.54 -11.52
C PHE A 589 -23.18 -3.37 -10.55
N LEU A 590 -22.84 -3.68 -9.29
CA LEU A 590 -22.70 -2.67 -8.24
C LEU A 590 -21.36 -1.95 -8.33
N VAL A 591 -21.39 -0.65 -8.06
CA VAL A 591 -20.22 0.23 -8.02
C VAL A 591 -20.08 0.87 -6.65
N ASP A 592 -18.84 1.15 -6.25
CA ASP A 592 -18.61 1.92 -5.03
C ASP A 592 -19.03 3.39 -5.22
N HIS A 593 -19.57 4.00 -4.16
CA HIS A 593 -20.07 5.38 -4.18
C HIS A 593 -18.99 6.40 -4.59
N SER A 594 -17.71 6.12 -4.30
CA SER A 594 -16.57 6.96 -4.64
C SER A 594 -16.30 7.08 -6.15
N ILE A 595 -16.82 6.16 -6.98
CA ILE A 595 -16.65 6.21 -8.44
C ILE A 595 -17.81 6.91 -9.17
N ILE A 596 -18.91 7.23 -8.48
CA ILE A 596 -20.01 8.03 -9.06
C ILE A 596 -19.50 9.37 -9.65
N PRO A 597 -18.62 10.14 -8.97
CA PRO A 597 -18.01 11.35 -9.53
C PRO A 597 -17.11 11.15 -10.77
N ILE A 598 -16.77 9.92 -11.16
CA ILE A 598 -16.05 9.63 -12.41
C ILE A 598 -17.03 9.70 -13.59
N PHE A 599 -18.22 9.09 -13.45
CA PHE A 599 -19.31 9.20 -14.42
C PHE A 599 -19.85 10.63 -14.60
N GLU A 600 -19.45 11.57 -13.75
CA GLU A 600 -19.84 12.98 -13.80
C GLU A 600 -18.83 13.88 -14.56
N LYS A 601 -17.61 13.40 -14.83
CA LYS A 601 -16.46 14.29 -15.06
C LYS A 601 -15.98 14.46 -16.51
N ASN A 602 -16.49 13.67 -17.45
CA ASN A 602 -16.04 13.72 -18.85
C ASN A 602 -17.22 14.06 -19.77
N TYR A 603 -17.19 15.23 -20.44
CA TYR A 603 -17.69 15.39 -21.81
C TYR A 603 -17.14 16.59 -22.61
N ASN A 604 -15.95 17.09 -22.26
CA ASN A 604 -15.23 18.07 -23.10
C ASN A 604 -14.33 17.34 -24.12
N ALA A 605 -14.92 16.85 -25.20
CA ALA A 605 -14.17 16.45 -26.38
C ALA A 605 -13.67 17.70 -27.13
N THR A 606 -12.37 17.78 -27.41
CA THR A 606 -11.78 18.90 -28.15
C THR A 606 -12.25 18.86 -29.61
N ILE A 607 -13.15 19.75 -29.99
CA ILE A 607 -13.57 19.91 -31.38
C ILE A 607 -12.47 20.66 -32.14
N SER A 608 -11.67 19.92 -32.91
CA SER A 608 -10.81 20.51 -33.95
C SER A 608 -11.70 21.11 -35.05
N GLN A 609 -11.77 22.44 -35.11
CA GLN A 609 -12.48 23.14 -36.18
C GLN A 609 -11.61 23.23 -37.43
N GLU A 610 -11.76 22.28 -38.35
CA GLU A 610 -11.46 22.56 -39.76
C GLU A 610 -12.71 23.17 -40.41
N ARG A 611 -12.56 24.35 -41.02
CA ARG A 611 -13.60 24.97 -41.85
C ARG A 611 -13.46 24.47 -43.29
N PRO A 612 -14.56 24.19 -44.00
CA PRO A 612 -14.51 23.92 -45.43
C PRO A 612 -14.16 25.20 -46.20
N ALA A 613 -13.39 25.05 -47.28
CA ALA A 613 -13.10 26.11 -48.24
C ALA A 613 -13.19 25.54 -49.67
N ASP A 614 -14.34 25.78 -50.28
CA ASP A 614 -14.67 25.95 -51.71
C ASP A 614 -14.07 25.07 -52.83
N ALA A 615 -14.84 25.06 -53.92
CA ALA A 615 -14.78 24.17 -55.06
C ALA A 615 -13.55 24.30 -55.99
N ARG A 616 -13.36 23.21 -56.76
CA ARG A 616 -12.75 23.14 -58.11
C ARG A 616 -12.93 24.41 -58.96
N PRO A 617 -12.01 24.74 -59.90
CA PRO A 617 -11.39 23.76 -60.84
C PRO A 617 -9.87 23.99 -61.09
N ASP A 618 -9.14 23.41 -62.06
CA ASP A 618 -9.53 22.56 -63.21
C ASP A 618 -8.44 21.57 -63.72
N ILE A 619 -8.75 20.90 -64.83
CA ILE A 619 -7.99 20.03 -65.77
C ILE A 619 -6.47 20.25 -65.93
N ALA A 620 -5.74 19.14 -65.89
CA ALA A 620 -4.70 18.79 -66.88
C ALA A 620 -4.77 17.27 -67.19
N GLN A 621 -4.36 16.85 -68.40
CA GLN A 621 -4.43 15.46 -68.90
C GLN A 621 -3.09 14.71 -68.62
N SER A 622 -2.89 13.40 -68.80
CA SER A 622 -3.56 12.47 -69.74
C SER A 622 -3.41 10.95 -69.41
N SER A 623 -4.22 10.16 -70.14
CA SER A 623 -3.92 8.84 -70.76
C SER A 623 -3.85 7.50 -69.97
N LEU A 624 -4.93 6.71 -70.16
CA LEU A 624 -5.00 5.32 -70.68
C LEU A 624 -4.67 4.08 -69.79
N HIS A 625 -5.70 3.22 -69.62
CA HIS A 625 -5.75 1.73 -69.74
C HIS A 625 -4.75 0.81 -68.98
N SER A 626 -5.04 -0.46 -68.66
CA SER A 626 -6.24 -1.31 -68.82
C SER A 626 -6.39 -2.27 -67.62
N ALA A 627 -7.40 -3.15 -67.64
CA ALA A 627 -7.70 -4.11 -66.58
C ALA A 627 -7.18 -5.55 -66.83
N TYR A 628 -7.46 -6.42 -65.85
CA TYR A 628 -7.48 -7.90 -65.83
C TYR A 628 -6.31 -8.72 -65.24
N VAL A 629 -6.71 -9.89 -64.77
CA VAL A 629 -6.12 -10.90 -63.87
C VAL A 629 -6.16 -12.24 -64.67
N PRO A 630 -5.20 -13.21 -64.61
CA PRO A 630 -5.18 -14.17 -63.49
C PRO A 630 -3.89 -14.97 -63.16
N THR A 631 -4.05 -15.78 -62.11
CA THR A 631 -3.22 -16.81 -61.45
C THR A 631 -2.86 -18.05 -62.31
N ILE A 632 -1.74 -18.76 -62.03
CA ILE A 632 -1.64 -20.26 -61.77
C ILE A 632 -0.19 -20.86 -61.90
N SER A 633 0.31 -21.41 -60.77
CA SER A 633 1.00 -22.72 -60.54
C SER A 633 2.32 -23.24 -61.20
N SER A 634 3.16 -23.86 -60.33
CA SER A 634 3.91 -25.16 -60.44
C SER A 634 5.30 -25.34 -61.12
N GLY A 635 6.10 -26.25 -60.53
CA GLY A 635 7.43 -26.78 -60.96
C GLY A 635 8.58 -26.30 -60.06
N ILE A 636 9.24 -27.04 -59.14
CA ILE A 636 9.71 -28.45 -59.02
C ILE A 636 10.90 -28.79 -59.95
N VAL A 637 12.08 -29.06 -59.35
CA VAL A 637 13.04 -30.16 -59.64
C VAL A 637 14.20 -30.16 -58.60
N SER A 638 14.85 -31.31 -58.41
CA SER A 638 15.96 -31.61 -57.44
C SER A 638 17.36 -31.54 -58.16
N ASP A 639 18.56 -31.84 -57.66
CA ASP A 639 19.08 -32.94 -56.81
C ASP A 639 20.54 -32.71 -56.30
N TYR A 640 21.07 -33.69 -55.55
CA TYR A 640 22.50 -33.98 -55.23
C TYR A 640 23.19 -33.17 -54.09
N SER A 641 24.02 -33.75 -53.20
CA SER A 641 24.31 -35.18 -52.87
C SER A 641 25.07 -35.33 -51.51
N LEU A 642 24.92 -36.49 -50.82
CA LEU A 642 25.84 -37.23 -49.90
C LEU A 642 26.95 -36.46 -49.11
N SER A 643 27.28 -36.67 -47.82
CA SER A 643 27.26 -37.84 -46.89
C SER A 643 27.78 -37.38 -45.47
N LEU A 644 28.04 -38.13 -44.36
CA LEU A 644 28.08 -39.56 -43.96
C LEU A 644 27.95 -39.74 -42.39
N LYS A 645 28.05 -41.02 -41.93
CA LYS A 645 28.12 -41.67 -40.57
C LYS A 645 29.09 -41.05 -39.50
N ARG A 646 29.06 -41.36 -38.18
CA ARG A 646 28.34 -42.36 -37.32
C ARG A 646 28.40 -42.04 -35.79
N ASP A 647 27.45 -42.54 -35.02
CA ASP A 647 27.47 -42.81 -33.55
C ASP A 647 28.24 -44.14 -33.21
N PRO A 648 28.56 -44.55 -31.94
CA PRO A 648 27.85 -44.29 -30.66
C PRO A 648 28.70 -44.16 -29.35
N SER A 649 28.05 -44.29 -28.18
CA SER A 649 28.57 -44.21 -26.80
C SER A 649 29.08 -45.54 -26.17
N ILE A 650 30.00 -45.48 -25.18
CA ILE A 650 30.20 -46.49 -24.10
C ILE A 650 31.10 -45.95 -22.94
N TYR A 651 31.31 -46.75 -21.89
CA TYR A 651 31.83 -46.47 -20.52
C TYR A 651 33.36 -46.25 -20.32
N GLU A 652 33.67 -45.88 -19.06
CA GLU A 652 34.94 -45.79 -18.27
C GLU A 652 36.20 -46.61 -18.69
N HIS A 653 37.41 -46.04 -18.48
CA HIS A 653 38.28 -46.38 -17.32
C HIS A 653 39.52 -45.45 -17.14
N GLU A 654 40.30 -45.71 -16.08
CA GLU A 654 41.36 -44.89 -15.46
C GLU A 654 42.73 -44.82 -16.17
N THR A 655 43.60 -43.91 -15.72
CA THR A 655 44.96 -44.22 -15.16
C THR A 655 45.55 -42.96 -14.51
N GLN A 656 45.73 -42.92 -13.17
CA GLN A 656 46.89 -43.36 -12.37
C GLN A 656 48.16 -42.48 -12.44
N PHE A 657 48.60 -42.01 -11.27
CA PHE A 657 49.97 -42.24 -10.78
C PHE A 657 50.01 -42.27 -9.23
N GLU A 658 50.83 -43.14 -8.66
CA GLU A 658 50.87 -43.43 -7.21
C GLU A 658 51.72 -42.42 -6.40
N HIS A 659 51.56 -42.43 -5.06
CA HIS A 659 52.70 -42.71 -4.18
C HIS A 659 52.25 -43.46 -2.90
N LYS A 660 53.14 -44.30 -2.35
CA LYS A 660 52.84 -45.38 -1.38
C LYS A 660 53.06 -44.94 0.08
N ILE A 661 52.35 -45.58 1.04
CA ILE A 661 52.95 -46.44 2.10
C ILE A 661 51.90 -47.00 3.10
N SER A 662 52.00 -48.32 3.32
CA SER A 662 51.63 -49.25 4.41
C SER A 662 50.75 -48.86 5.63
N GLN A 663 49.81 -49.77 5.96
CA GLN A 663 49.37 -50.15 7.34
C GLN A 663 50.39 -51.17 7.97
N PRO A 664 50.24 -51.80 9.18
CA PRO A 664 49.17 -51.80 10.22
C PRO A 664 49.67 -51.72 11.70
N GLY A 665 48.82 -51.95 12.74
CA GLY A 665 49.32 -52.33 14.08
C GLY A 665 48.40 -52.20 15.33
N LEU A 666 48.10 -53.34 15.97
CA LEU A 666 47.33 -53.68 17.19
C LEU A 666 47.47 -52.89 18.54
N SER A 667 46.33 -52.61 19.19
CA SER A 667 45.77 -53.22 20.45
C SER A 667 46.33 -52.99 21.90
N LEU A 668 45.46 -53.35 22.89
CA LEU A 668 45.53 -53.38 24.39
C LEU A 668 45.56 -52.02 25.13
N TYR A 669 44.92 -51.78 26.31
CA TYR A 669 44.05 -52.53 27.26
C TYR A 669 42.66 -51.82 27.40
N GLY A 670 41.60 -52.30 28.07
CA GLY A 670 41.30 -53.59 28.74
C GLY A 670 40.09 -53.53 29.72
N GLN A 671 39.27 -54.60 29.73
CA GLN A 671 38.19 -55.00 30.69
C GLN A 671 36.82 -54.25 30.80
N ASP A 672 35.77 -54.99 30.41
CA ASP A 672 34.36 -55.02 30.88
C ASP A 672 34.24 -55.82 32.23
N PRO A 673 33.08 -56.05 32.93
CA PRO A 673 31.67 -56.06 32.44
C PRO A 673 30.51 -55.56 33.36
N GLY A 674 29.40 -55.11 32.72
CA GLY A 674 28.05 -55.71 32.82
C GLY A 674 27.13 -55.71 34.08
N ILE A 675 25.80 -55.75 33.78
CA ILE A 675 24.62 -56.30 34.52
C ILE A 675 23.62 -55.36 35.24
N VAL A 676 22.40 -55.39 34.68
CA VAL A 676 21.01 -55.18 35.17
C VAL A 676 20.73 -54.76 36.63
N GLY A 677 19.98 -53.67 36.80
CA GLY A 677 19.59 -53.07 38.10
C GLY A 677 18.34 -53.58 38.83
N PHE A 678 17.89 -52.81 39.84
CA PHE A 678 16.61 -52.98 40.58
C PHE A 678 16.08 -51.63 41.15
N ARG A 679 15.15 -51.63 42.11
CA ARG A 679 14.24 -50.51 42.46
C ARG A 679 14.60 -49.68 43.71
N SER A 680 14.44 -48.36 43.60
CA SER A 680 13.77 -47.38 44.51
C SER A 680 14.12 -47.23 46.03
N THR A 681 13.88 -46.01 46.52
CA THR A 681 13.80 -45.51 47.93
C THR A 681 15.10 -45.21 48.69
N GLY A 682 15.07 -44.11 49.47
CA GLY A 682 16.15 -43.64 50.35
C GLY A 682 16.19 -42.11 50.49
N LEU A 683 16.27 -41.55 51.71
CA LEU A 683 16.33 -40.10 51.96
C LEU A 683 17.78 -39.59 52.06
N GLY A 684 18.01 -38.34 51.65
CA GLY A 684 19.30 -37.65 51.81
C GLY A 684 19.27 -36.17 51.41
N ARG A 685 18.60 -35.30 52.18
CA ARG A 685 18.63 -33.85 51.94
C ARG A 685 19.96 -33.24 52.41
N ALA A 686 20.75 -32.70 51.49
CA ALA A 686 21.67 -31.60 51.79
C ALA A 686 20.98 -30.27 51.47
N SER A 687 21.01 -29.30 52.39
CA SER A 687 20.36 -28.00 52.22
C SER A 687 21.25 -27.02 51.44
N ALA A 688 20.78 -26.59 50.27
CA ALA A 688 21.36 -25.42 49.58
C ALA A 688 21.11 -24.15 50.41
N PRO A 689 22.02 -23.15 50.38
CA PRO A 689 21.85 -21.90 51.12
C PRO A 689 20.66 -21.10 50.59
N ILE A 690 19.80 -20.61 51.51
CA ILE A 690 18.68 -19.75 51.16
C ILE A 690 19.21 -18.36 50.81
N VAL A 691 19.31 -18.07 49.52
CA VAL A 691 19.70 -16.75 49.01
C VAL A 691 18.50 -15.82 49.13
N THR A 692 18.44 -15.02 50.19
CA THR A 692 17.42 -13.99 50.40
C THR A 692 17.55 -12.90 49.35
N GLN A 693 16.59 -12.83 48.41
CA GLN A 693 16.46 -11.73 47.49
C GLN A 693 15.83 -10.52 48.18
N VAL A 694 16.37 -9.34 47.91
CA VAL A 694 15.92 -8.03 48.36
C VAL A 694 15.39 -7.28 47.14
N THR A 695 14.24 -6.64 47.32
CA THR A 695 13.72 -5.62 46.38
C THR A 695 13.92 -4.26 47.03
N GLN A 696 14.51 -3.31 46.31
CA GLN A 696 14.65 -1.93 46.75
C GLN A 696 14.21 -0.99 45.64
N THR A 697 13.41 0.02 45.98
CA THR A 697 12.99 1.09 45.08
C THR A 697 13.69 2.40 45.43
N MET A 698 13.94 3.23 44.43
CA MET A 698 14.41 4.60 44.60
C MET A 698 13.71 5.52 43.58
N GLN A 699 13.34 6.72 44.03
CA GLN A 699 12.88 7.78 43.13
C GLN A 699 14.10 8.51 42.55
N VAL A 700 14.02 8.88 41.28
CA VAL A 700 15.00 9.71 40.60
C VAL A 700 14.26 10.72 39.73
N PRO A 701 14.64 12.01 39.68
CA PRO A 701 14.06 12.96 38.74
C PRO A 701 14.18 12.50 37.29
N LEU A 702 13.13 12.73 36.50
CA LEU A 702 13.00 12.31 35.11
C LEU A 702 14.14 12.81 34.22
N SER A 703 14.77 13.94 34.57
CA SER A 703 15.95 14.50 33.90
C SER A 703 17.14 13.54 33.80
N TYR A 704 17.30 12.62 34.77
CA TYR A 704 18.39 11.63 34.78
C TYR A 704 18.01 10.28 34.16
N ALA A 705 16.78 10.14 33.66
CA ALA A 705 16.31 8.90 33.05
C ALA A 705 17.14 8.53 31.80
N GLU A 706 17.53 9.52 30.98
CA GLU A 706 18.34 9.29 29.78
C GLU A 706 19.76 8.83 30.12
N ASP A 707 20.39 9.30 31.21
CA ASP A 707 21.71 8.84 31.66
C ASP A 707 21.68 7.43 32.26
N ILE A 708 20.67 7.12 33.07
CA ILE A 708 20.52 5.80 33.70
C ILE A 708 20.20 4.72 32.65
N ILE A 709 19.41 5.06 31.63
CA ILE A 709 19.11 4.17 30.51
C ILE A 709 20.29 4.09 29.55
N GLY A 710 20.87 5.23 29.18
CA GLY A 710 21.90 5.38 28.16
C GLY A 710 21.38 5.25 26.73
N VAL A 711 22.17 5.72 25.76
CA VAL A 711 21.82 5.63 24.33
C VAL A 711 21.56 4.17 23.94
N ALA A 712 20.38 3.90 23.37
CA ALA A 712 19.89 2.55 23.05
C ALA A 712 19.88 1.54 24.23
N GLY A 713 19.84 2.02 25.49
CA GLY A 713 19.84 1.16 26.67
C GLY A 713 21.24 0.69 27.12
N SER A 714 22.31 1.33 26.63
CA SER A 714 23.70 0.95 26.92
C SER A 714 24.04 0.96 28.42
N ASN A 715 23.66 2.01 29.14
CA ASN A 715 24.01 2.22 30.54
C ASN A 715 23.22 1.26 31.44
N ILE A 716 21.91 1.12 31.25
CA ILE A 716 21.12 0.13 32.00
C ILE A 716 21.56 -1.32 31.72
N ALA A 717 22.00 -1.63 30.49
CA ALA A 717 22.60 -2.92 30.16
C ALA A 717 23.96 -3.13 30.86
N TYR A 718 24.78 -2.08 31.00
CA TYR A 718 26.01 -2.11 31.78
C TYR A 718 25.73 -2.30 33.28
N ILE A 719 24.83 -1.50 33.88
CA ILE A 719 24.46 -1.60 35.30
C ILE A 719 23.96 -3.02 35.63
N ARG A 720 23.03 -3.57 34.82
CA ARG A 720 22.53 -4.96 34.96
C ARG A 720 23.66 -6.00 34.84
N ARG A 721 24.59 -5.83 33.90
CA ARG A 721 25.73 -6.76 33.69
C ARG A 721 26.71 -6.76 34.87
N THR A 722 27.05 -5.58 35.38
CA THR A 722 28.05 -5.39 36.43
C THR A 722 27.50 -5.75 37.81
N SER A 723 26.29 -5.27 38.15
CA SER A 723 25.62 -5.58 39.42
C SER A 723 25.06 -7.01 39.48
N ARG A 724 24.71 -7.61 38.33
CA ARG A 724 23.88 -8.81 38.22
C ARG A 724 22.50 -8.70 38.89
N ALA A 725 22.04 -7.49 39.21
CA ALA A 725 20.68 -7.23 39.67
C ALA A 725 19.71 -7.11 38.48
N ILE A 726 18.45 -7.43 38.72
CA ILE A 726 17.33 -7.11 37.82
C ILE A 726 16.92 -5.66 38.12
N LEU A 727 16.96 -4.80 37.11
CA LEU A 727 16.52 -3.40 37.22
C LEU A 727 15.25 -3.18 36.39
N SER A 728 14.19 -2.68 37.03
CA SER A 728 12.96 -2.18 36.41
C SER A 728 12.98 -0.64 36.49
N ILE A 729 12.49 0.06 35.46
CA ILE A 729 12.20 1.50 35.54
C ILE A 729 10.72 1.67 35.23
N GLN A 730 10.02 2.46 36.05
CA GLN A 730 8.60 2.76 35.94
C GLN A 730 8.38 4.27 36.12
N GLU A 731 7.37 4.82 35.43
CA GLU A 731 6.92 6.20 35.62
C GLU A 731 6.19 6.33 36.98
N SER A 732 6.52 7.34 37.77
CA SER A 732 6.04 7.42 39.16
C SER A 732 4.58 7.87 39.22
N ARG A 733 3.69 6.94 39.63
CA ARG A 733 2.22 7.12 39.69
C ARG A 733 1.79 8.24 40.65
N GLY A 734 1.86 9.49 40.20
CA GLY A 734 1.41 10.68 40.94
C GLY A 734 2.30 11.91 40.80
N LEU A 735 3.53 11.77 40.27
CA LEU A 735 4.48 12.87 40.08
C LEU A 735 5.03 12.81 38.65
N PRO A 736 4.78 13.82 37.78
CA PRO A 736 5.15 13.76 36.36
C PRO A 736 6.66 13.91 36.11
N ASP A 737 7.41 14.41 37.09
CA ASP A 737 8.84 14.72 36.97
C ASP A 737 9.74 13.69 37.67
N GLU A 738 9.21 12.52 38.09
CA GLU A 738 9.97 11.45 38.76
C GLU A 738 9.78 10.06 38.09
N ILE A 739 10.83 9.25 38.15
CA ILE A 739 10.81 7.83 37.80
C ILE A 739 11.17 6.95 39.01
N THR A 740 10.45 5.84 39.16
CA THR A 740 10.75 4.80 40.14
C THR A 740 11.69 3.78 39.51
N VAL A 741 12.92 3.69 40.02
CA VAL A 741 13.84 2.60 39.70
C VAL A 741 13.70 1.51 40.75
N GLU A 742 13.31 0.31 40.32
CA GLU A 742 13.19 -0.89 41.16
C GLU A 742 14.38 -1.83 40.90
N ILE A 743 15.01 -2.31 41.96
CA ILE A 743 16.23 -3.12 41.91
C ILE A 743 15.99 -4.41 42.70
N LYS A 744 16.17 -5.56 42.05
CA LYS A 744 15.94 -6.90 42.61
C LYS A 744 17.21 -7.76 42.52
N GLY A 745 17.67 -8.28 43.65
CA GLY A 745 18.86 -9.13 43.73
C GLY A 745 19.22 -9.50 45.17
N THR A 746 20.40 -10.04 45.42
CA THR A 746 20.97 -10.09 46.77
C THR A 746 21.37 -8.69 47.24
N SER A 747 21.50 -8.48 48.55
CA SER A 747 21.87 -7.17 49.12
C SER A 747 23.13 -6.56 48.48
N ALA A 748 24.16 -7.37 48.20
CA ALA A 748 25.37 -6.90 47.50
C ALA A 748 25.12 -6.51 46.03
N GLN A 749 24.28 -7.26 45.29
CA GLN A 749 23.91 -6.91 43.92
C GLN A 749 23.09 -5.62 43.86
N VAL A 750 22.17 -5.43 44.82
CA VAL A 750 21.37 -4.20 44.95
C VAL A 750 22.28 -3.00 45.25
N GLN A 751 23.21 -3.12 46.19
CA GLN A 751 24.18 -2.07 46.52
C GLN A 751 25.05 -1.67 45.31
N VAL A 752 25.60 -2.63 44.56
CA VAL A 752 26.39 -2.34 43.35
C VAL A 752 25.53 -1.67 42.28
N ALA A 753 24.27 -2.07 42.10
CA ALA A 753 23.37 -1.40 41.17
C ALA A 753 23.08 0.06 41.58
N GLN A 754 22.83 0.31 42.87
CA GLN A 754 22.59 1.66 43.39
C GLN A 754 23.82 2.57 43.26
N GLN A 755 25.01 2.07 43.55
CA GLN A 755 26.25 2.83 43.41
C GLN A 755 26.48 3.26 41.95
N LEU A 756 26.28 2.34 40.99
CA LEU A 756 26.40 2.65 39.57
C LEU A 756 25.31 3.65 39.11
N ILE A 757 24.07 3.53 39.58
CA ILE A 757 23.01 4.51 39.30
C ILE A 757 23.41 5.91 39.79
N GLN A 758 23.93 6.03 41.01
CA GLN A 758 24.40 7.32 41.54
C GLN A 758 25.65 7.84 40.82
N GLU A 759 26.53 6.98 40.31
CA GLU A 759 27.65 7.38 39.45
C GLU A 759 27.16 8.00 38.13
N PHE A 760 26.13 7.43 37.48
CA PHE A 760 25.54 8.05 36.27
C PHE A 760 24.83 9.38 36.58
N ILE A 761 24.06 9.47 37.68
CA ILE A 761 23.43 10.73 38.11
C ILE A 761 24.49 11.81 38.40
N SER A 762 25.59 11.44 39.08
CA SER A 762 26.65 12.38 39.49
C SER A 762 27.52 12.87 38.33
N ASN A 763 27.57 12.13 37.22
CA ASN A 763 28.30 12.50 36.01
C ASN A 763 27.45 13.28 34.98
N HIS A 764 26.16 13.53 35.28
CA HIS A 764 25.28 14.32 34.42
C HIS A 764 25.83 15.73 34.21
N LYS A 765 25.94 16.15 32.95
CA LYS A 765 26.29 17.53 32.57
C LYS A 765 25.05 18.24 32.11
N GLU A 766 24.61 19.25 32.85
CA GLU A 766 23.45 20.06 32.47
C GLU A 766 23.63 20.64 31.05
N PRO A 767 22.63 20.52 30.16
CA PRO A 767 22.62 21.24 28.90
C PRO A 767 22.44 22.74 29.18
N ALA A 768 23.28 23.58 28.57
CA ALA A 768 23.28 25.01 28.82
C ALA A 768 21.89 25.66 28.57
N SER A 769 21.37 26.35 29.58
CA SER A 769 20.00 26.88 29.61
C SER A 769 19.71 27.84 28.45
N SER A 770 18.72 27.51 27.62
CA SER A 770 18.22 28.44 26.59
C SER A 770 17.29 29.49 27.22
N VAL A 771 17.62 30.77 27.04
CA VAL A 771 16.81 31.89 27.55
C VAL A 771 15.64 32.16 26.60
N TYR A 772 14.51 31.48 26.80
CA TYR A 772 13.19 31.92 26.32
C TYR A 772 12.06 31.26 27.12
N GLY A 773 11.05 32.04 27.54
CA GLY A 773 9.72 31.48 27.85
C GLY A 773 9.26 31.43 29.32
N LYS A 774 9.59 32.43 30.17
CA LYS A 774 8.74 32.69 31.35
C LYS A 774 7.41 33.31 30.89
N ILE A 775 6.30 32.66 31.21
CA ILE A 775 4.94 33.22 31.14
C ILE A 775 4.25 32.86 32.46
N ASP A 776 4.07 33.84 33.34
CA ASP A 776 3.47 33.62 34.67
C ASP A 776 1.94 33.49 34.60
N SER A 777 1.35 32.73 35.53
CA SER A 777 -0.11 32.59 35.66
C SER A 777 -0.59 32.43 37.10
N GLY A 778 -0.76 33.56 37.79
CA GLY A 778 -1.87 33.76 38.75
C GLY A 778 -1.61 33.57 40.25
N LEU A 779 -1.76 34.69 40.97
CA LEU A 779 -2.40 34.81 42.30
C LEU A 779 -1.76 34.10 43.52
N SER A 780 -1.16 34.89 44.44
CA SER A 780 -1.84 35.32 45.68
C SER A 780 -0.95 36.20 46.60
N ALA A 781 -1.57 36.79 47.63
CA ALA A 781 -1.02 37.32 48.90
C ALA A 781 -0.26 38.67 48.97
N TYR A 782 -0.91 39.64 49.62
CA TYR A 782 -0.39 40.63 50.60
C TYR A 782 0.83 41.54 50.30
N SER A 783 0.49 42.77 49.90
CA SER A 783 0.79 44.05 50.61
C SER A 783 2.08 44.21 51.46
N GLN A 784 2.95 45.16 51.07
CA GLN A 784 3.38 46.30 51.93
C GLN A 784 4.22 47.40 51.20
N MET A 785 3.68 48.63 51.21
CA MET A 785 4.32 49.97 51.35
C MET A 785 5.48 50.50 50.45
N ALA A 786 5.50 51.85 50.33
CA ALA A 786 6.47 52.78 49.71
C ALA A 786 6.56 52.74 48.16
N GLU A 787 6.55 53.84 47.37
CA GLU A 787 7.13 55.21 47.45
C GLU A 787 8.68 55.22 47.40
N THR A 788 9.40 56.02 46.58
CA THR A 788 9.13 57.00 45.49
C THR A 788 10.14 56.69 44.34
N GLY A 789 10.22 57.29 43.14
CA GLY A 789 9.77 58.56 42.56
C GLY A 789 10.51 58.80 41.21
N TYR A 790 9.97 59.68 40.36
CA TYR A 790 10.58 60.18 39.10
C TYR A 790 11.58 61.35 39.42
N PRO A 791 12.47 61.85 38.51
CA PRO A 791 12.17 62.14 37.09
C PRO A 791 13.32 62.01 36.05
N SER A 792 12.99 62.41 34.82
CA SER A 792 13.83 62.51 33.60
C SER A 792 14.56 63.86 33.46
N SER A 793 15.70 63.88 32.74
CA SER A 793 15.84 64.66 31.48
C SER A 793 17.23 64.61 30.81
N SER A 794 17.21 64.49 29.48
CA SER A 794 18.08 65.07 28.42
C SER A 794 19.40 65.80 28.75
N PHE A 795 20.44 65.57 27.94
CA PHE A 795 21.18 66.62 27.20
C PHE A 795 22.01 66.04 26.02
N THR A 796 22.79 66.87 25.29
CA THR A 796 23.13 66.66 23.86
C THR A 796 24.63 66.70 23.50
N SER A 797 24.92 66.23 22.28
CA SER A 797 25.92 66.76 21.31
C SER A 797 27.42 66.80 21.66
N HIS A 798 28.22 66.12 20.82
CA HIS A 798 29.25 66.82 20.01
C HIS A 798 29.50 66.10 18.66
N LEU A 799 30.58 66.41 17.93
CA LEU A 799 30.61 66.35 16.45
C LEU A 799 32.01 66.11 15.84
N GLY A 800 32.07 65.32 14.75
CA GLY A 800 33.19 65.26 13.77
C GLY A 800 33.88 63.87 13.62
N GLY A 801 34.44 63.48 12.47
CA GLY A 801 34.32 64.06 11.10
C GLY A 801 35.51 63.75 10.14
N TYR A 802 35.21 63.27 8.92
CA TYR A 802 36.12 63.08 7.74
C TYR A 802 37.29 62.06 7.90
N GLY A 803 37.87 61.46 6.84
CA GLY A 803 37.60 61.41 5.38
C GLY A 803 38.42 60.24 4.75
N SER A 804 37.91 59.49 3.76
CA SER A 804 37.98 59.67 2.29
C SER A 804 39.35 59.40 1.58
N SER A 805 39.39 58.29 0.81
CA SER A 805 40.03 58.08 -0.53
C SER A 805 41.52 58.41 -0.84
N SER A 806 42.29 57.44 -1.38
CA SER A 806 43.11 57.58 -2.63
C SER A 806 43.76 56.24 -3.12
N MET A 807 44.48 56.28 -4.27
CA MET A 807 44.89 55.15 -5.16
C MET A 807 46.39 54.75 -5.12
N GLY A 808 46.70 53.51 -5.55
CA GLY A 808 47.99 53.08 -6.16
C GLY A 808 49.09 52.55 -5.22
N GLY A 809 50.01 51.66 -5.63
CA GLY A 809 50.14 50.91 -6.90
C GLY A 809 51.46 50.10 -7.02
N TYR A 810 51.53 49.19 -8.01
CA TYR A 810 52.69 48.36 -8.45
C TYR A 810 53.24 47.22 -7.55
N GLY A 811 53.52 46.05 -8.16
CA GLY A 811 54.19 44.90 -7.53
C GLY A 811 53.98 43.55 -8.25
N SER A 812 54.89 43.17 -9.16
CA SER A 812 54.97 41.87 -9.87
C SER A 812 56.42 41.63 -10.33
N PRO A 813 56.87 40.41 -10.70
CA PRO A 813 56.10 39.27 -11.24
C PRO A 813 56.40 37.89 -10.61
N GLY A 814 55.70 36.84 -11.07
CA GLY A 814 56.04 35.43 -10.76
C GLY A 814 55.06 34.41 -11.36
N ALA A 815 55.50 33.65 -12.37
CA ALA A 815 54.73 32.61 -13.08
C ALA A 815 54.28 31.44 -12.17
N GLY A 816 53.30 30.59 -12.54
CA GLY A 816 52.45 30.55 -13.74
C GLY A 816 52.09 29.10 -14.13
N GLY A 817 50.89 28.86 -14.68
CA GLY A 817 50.47 27.52 -15.11
C GLY A 817 48.97 27.29 -15.25
N TYR A 818 48.44 27.47 -16.47
CA TYR A 818 47.15 26.92 -16.92
C TYR A 818 47.43 25.74 -17.87
N SER A 819 46.53 24.75 -17.94
CA SER A 819 45.72 24.45 -19.16
C SER A 819 45.28 22.98 -19.33
N ASN A 820 43.98 22.81 -19.65
CA ASN A 820 43.33 21.83 -20.54
C ASN A 820 43.53 20.30 -20.46
N TYR A 821 42.40 19.62 -20.24
CA TYR A 821 41.75 18.64 -21.16
C TYR A 821 42.61 17.95 -22.25
N ARG A 822 42.75 16.61 -22.14
CA ARG A 822 42.22 15.57 -23.07
C ARG A 822 42.93 14.22 -22.86
N PHE A 823 42.19 13.17 -22.49
CA PHE A 823 41.61 12.23 -23.45
C PHE A 823 40.50 11.40 -22.78
#